data_AF-A0A9J5WTM7-F1
#
_entry.id   AF-A0A9J5WTM7-F1
#
_cell.length_a   1.000
_cell.length_b   1.000
_cell.length_c   1.000
_cell.angle_alpha   90.00
_cell.angle_beta   90.00
_cell.angle_gamma   90.00
#
_symmetry.space_group_name_H-M   'P 1'
#
loop_
_entity.id
_entity.type
_entity.pdbx_description
1 polymer ?
#
loop_
_entity_poly.entity_id
_entity_poly.type
_entity_poly.pdbx_seq_one_letter_code
_entity_poly.pdbx_strand_id
1 'polypeptide(L)'
;MKGFTYLSKILHSHSSYPKLLVLCSVSTGGLLVYAESNVESRKQVVEQNQPESKKKRVVVLGTGWGGTSFLKDVDISSYDVQVVSPRNYFAFTPLLPSVTCGTVEARSIVEPVRNIIKKRSGEIQFWEAECLKIDPVNRTVSCRSGINDNLAGHNDFSLQYDYLVVAVGAQVNTFNTPGVMEHCHFLKEVEDAQTIRRTVIDCFEKSVIPGLSEEERRTNLHFVIVGGGPTGVEFAAELHDYVYEDLVKIYPSVKDFVKITVIQSGDHILNTFDERISSFAEQKFQRDGIEVSTGCRVTSVSDHFINMKVKSTGKHVEVPYGMVVWSTGVGTRPFVKDFMEQVGQEKRRILATDEWLRVKGCSNVYALGDCASVDQRKVMEDISTIFKAADKDDSGTLSIEEFRDVLEDIIIRYPQVDLYLKNKHFLEAKDLFRDSGGNETEEVDIEGFKLALSHVDSQMKSLPATAQVAAQQGTYLARCLNHWDQCKSNPEGPRRFKSSGRHEFLPFEYRHLGQFAPLGGDQAAAELPGDWVSMGHSTQWLWYSVYASKQVSWRTRYLVVGDWVAAQQGTYLARCLNRWDQCKSNPEGPRHFKSSGRHEFLPFQYRHLGQFAPLGGDQAAAELPGDWVSMGHSTQWLWYSVYASKQVSWRTRYLVVGDWVRRYIFGRDSSRI
;
A
#
# COMPACT_ATOMS: atom_id res chain seq x y z
N MET A 1 13.63 -8.86 -43.49
CA MET A 1 12.75 -9.88 -42.88
C MET A 1 13.35 -11.30 -42.88
N LYS A 2 14.59 -11.52 -42.41
CA LYS A 2 15.15 -12.89 -42.17
C LYS A 2 15.98 -13.04 -40.88
N GLY A 3 16.24 -11.95 -40.14
CA GLY A 3 16.98 -12.00 -38.85
C GLY A 3 16.10 -12.28 -37.62
N PHE A 4 14.82 -11.90 -37.64
CA PHE A 4 13.91 -12.07 -36.49
C PHE A 4 13.46 -13.51 -36.26
N THR A 5 13.45 -14.35 -37.30
CA THR A 5 13.00 -15.74 -37.22
C THR A 5 14.05 -16.69 -36.63
N TYR A 6 15.33 -16.30 -36.61
CA TYR A 6 16.41 -17.13 -36.05
C TYR A 6 16.54 -16.99 -34.53
N LEU A 7 16.39 -15.77 -34.01
CA LEU A 7 16.38 -15.47 -32.56
C LEU A 7 15.17 -16.11 -31.85
N SER A 8 14.00 -16.16 -32.51
CA SER A 8 12.81 -16.84 -31.99
C SER A 8 13.00 -18.35 -31.83
N LYS A 9 13.77 -19.00 -32.72
CA LYS A 9 14.03 -20.46 -32.65
C LYS A 9 15.01 -20.83 -31.54
N ILE A 10 16.03 -20.02 -31.29
CA ILE A 10 17.01 -20.25 -30.22
C ILE A 10 16.38 -20.06 -28.83
N LEU A 11 15.43 -19.12 -28.70
CA LEU A 11 14.73 -18.87 -27.44
C LEU A 11 13.70 -19.94 -27.06
N HIS A 12 13.32 -20.83 -27.99
CA HIS A 12 12.38 -21.94 -27.76
C HIS A 12 13.05 -23.31 -27.55
N SER A 13 14.36 -23.46 -27.76
CA SER A 13 15.02 -24.78 -27.70
C SER A 13 15.66 -25.16 -26.35
N HIS A 14 15.69 -24.25 -25.36
CA HIS A 14 16.26 -24.55 -24.03
C HIS A 14 15.36 -24.03 -22.90
N SER A 15 14.76 -24.96 -22.16
CA SER A 15 13.69 -24.71 -21.17
C SER A 15 14.15 -24.67 -19.70
N SER A 16 15.45 -24.55 -19.41
CA SER A 16 15.93 -24.71 -18.02
C SER A 16 17.08 -23.78 -17.66
N TYR A 17 16.87 -22.45 -17.67
CA TYR A 17 17.67 -21.46 -16.91
C TYR A 17 16.84 -20.19 -16.68
N PRO A 18 16.98 -19.49 -15.54
CA PRO A 18 16.24 -18.25 -15.26
C PRO A 18 16.71 -17.14 -16.22
N LYS A 19 15.78 -16.48 -16.90
CA LYS A 19 16.08 -15.42 -17.86
C LYS A 19 16.33 -14.11 -17.12
N LEU A 20 17.60 -13.76 -16.91
CA LEU A 20 18.05 -12.45 -16.47
C LEU A 20 17.91 -11.45 -17.64
N LEU A 21 17.14 -10.37 -17.47
CA LEU A 21 16.98 -9.34 -18.49
C LEU A 21 17.63 -8.05 -17.98
N VAL A 22 18.84 -7.76 -18.46
CA VAL A 22 19.58 -6.53 -18.15
C VAL A 22 19.13 -5.44 -19.14
N LEU A 23 18.47 -4.41 -18.64
CA LEU A 23 18.19 -3.19 -19.40
C LEU A 23 19.36 -2.22 -19.22
N CYS A 24 20.22 -2.11 -20.23
CA CYS A 24 21.26 -1.07 -20.27
C CYS A 24 20.65 0.27 -20.72
N SER A 25 20.49 1.23 -19.81
CA SER A 25 20.36 2.64 -20.16
C SER A 25 21.76 3.27 -20.27
N VAL A 26 22.04 3.94 -21.39
CA VAL A 26 23.27 4.72 -21.56
C VAL A 26 23.09 6.05 -20.84
N SER A 27 23.28 6.04 -19.52
CA SER A 27 23.79 7.12 -18.65
C SER A 27 23.57 6.72 -17.19
N THR A 28 24.66 6.33 -16.53
CA THR A 28 24.85 6.19 -15.07
C THR A 28 23.69 5.59 -14.26
N GLY A 29 23.60 4.25 -14.26
CA GLY A 29 22.83 3.48 -13.26
C GLY A 29 22.14 2.27 -13.86
N GLY A 30 22.76 1.09 -13.79
CA GLY A 30 22.16 -0.16 -14.26
C GLY A 30 21.03 -0.63 -13.32
N LEU A 31 19.81 -0.74 -13.85
CA LEU A 31 18.64 -1.23 -13.13
C LEU A 31 18.59 -2.77 -13.25
N LEU A 32 18.74 -3.47 -12.13
CA LEU A 32 18.68 -4.94 -12.07
C LEU A 32 17.23 -5.37 -11.84
N VAL A 33 16.54 -5.80 -12.90
CA VAL A 33 15.15 -6.28 -12.82
C VAL A 33 15.16 -7.80 -12.77
N TYR A 34 14.75 -8.36 -11.62
CA TYR A 34 14.48 -9.79 -11.49
C TYR A 34 13.04 -10.07 -11.96
N ALA A 35 12.88 -10.97 -12.92
CA ALA A 35 11.59 -11.40 -13.43
C ALA A 35 11.41 -12.91 -13.16
N GLU A 36 10.49 -13.25 -12.26
CA GLU A 36 9.95 -14.61 -12.19
C GLU A 36 8.94 -14.79 -13.32
N SER A 37 9.26 -15.66 -14.27
CA SER A 37 8.27 -16.15 -15.24
C SER A 37 7.54 -17.35 -14.65
N ASN A 38 6.26 -17.21 -14.34
CA ASN A 38 5.39 -18.36 -14.10
C ASN A 38 5.27 -19.16 -15.40
N VAL A 39 5.74 -20.40 -15.38
CA VAL A 39 5.56 -21.36 -16.47
C VAL A 39 4.08 -21.80 -16.46
N GLU A 40 3.29 -21.25 -17.39
CA GLU A 40 1.94 -21.75 -17.67
C GLU A 40 2.02 -23.21 -18.12
N SER A 41 1.69 -24.11 -17.21
CA SER A 41 1.44 -25.50 -17.54
C SER A 41 0.08 -25.60 -18.23
N ARG A 42 0.04 -25.62 -19.56
CA ARG A 42 -1.17 -25.97 -20.33
C ARG A 42 -1.55 -27.41 -19.99
N LYS A 43 -2.49 -27.61 -19.06
CA LYS A 43 -3.22 -28.87 -18.94
C LYS A 43 -4.30 -28.89 -20.02
N GLN A 44 -4.23 -29.86 -20.93
CA GLN A 44 -5.33 -30.19 -21.84
C GLN A 44 -6.52 -30.64 -20.99
N VAL A 45 -7.64 -29.93 -21.12
CA VAL A 45 -8.91 -30.31 -20.51
C VAL A 45 -9.48 -31.45 -21.34
N VAL A 46 -9.43 -32.66 -20.80
CA VAL A 46 -10.25 -33.78 -21.25
C VAL A 46 -11.60 -33.61 -20.55
N GLU A 47 -12.66 -33.29 -21.30
CA GLU A 47 -14.03 -33.30 -20.78
C GLU A 47 -14.40 -34.74 -20.38
N GLN A 48 -14.35 -35.01 -19.08
CA GLN A 48 -15.09 -36.11 -18.48
C GLN A 48 -16.31 -35.53 -17.77
N ASN A 49 -17.49 -35.82 -18.33
CA ASN A 49 -18.79 -35.57 -17.71
C ASN A 49 -18.90 -36.38 -16.40
N GLN A 50 -18.50 -35.76 -15.29
CA GLN A 50 -18.95 -36.13 -13.95
C GLN A 50 -20.01 -35.12 -13.49
N PRO A 51 -21.01 -35.53 -12.69
CA PRO A 51 -22.02 -34.62 -12.17
C PRO A 51 -21.35 -33.49 -11.39
N GLU A 52 -21.52 -32.24 -11.84
CA GLU A 52 -20.87 -31.07 -11.24
C GLU A 52 -21.17 -31.00 -9.74
N SER A 53 -20.17 -31.36 -8.93
CA SER A 53 -20.14 -31.00 -7.52
C SER A 53 -20.23 -29.49 -7.43
N LYS A 54 -21.34 -28.97 -6.88
CA LYS A 54 -21.57 -27.53 -6.70
C LYS A 54 -20.37 -26.91 -5.95
N LYS A 55 -19.64 -26.03 -6.64
CA LYS A 55 -18.47 -25.34 -6.08
C LYS A 55 -18.81 -24.65 -4.76
N LYS A 56 -17.86 -24.63 -3.83
CA LYS A 56 -18.01 -23.91 -2.55
C LYS A 56 -17.97 -22.41 -2.79
N ARG A 57 -18.88 -21.67 -2.14
CA ARG A 57 -18.97 -20.21 -2.23
C ARG A 57 -17.98 -19.54 -1.31
N VAL A 58 -17.09 -18.73 -1.86
CA VAL A 58 -16.12 -17.93 -1.11
C VAL A 58 -16.48 -16.46 -1.28
N VAL A 59 -16.87 -15.82 -0.18
CA VAL A 59 -17.12 -14.36 -0.17
C VAL A 59 -15.90 -13.65 0.40
N VAL A 60 -15.37 -12.67 -0.33
CA VAL A 60 -14.24 -11.83 0.08
C VAL A 60 -14.72 -10.41 0.30
N LEU A 61 -14.52 -9.89 1.51
CA LEU A 61 -14.85 -8.51 1.87
C LEU A 61 -13.59 -7.65 1.81
N GLY A 62 -13.57 -6.65 0.93
CA GLY A 62 -12.49 -5.68 0.80
C GLY A 62 -11.49 -5.98 -0.32
N THR A 63 -11.02 -4.90 -0.96
CA THR A 63 -10.12 -4.90 -2.12
C THR A 63 -8.78 -4.22 -1.79
N GLY A 64 -8.33 -4.36 -0.53
CA GLY A 64 -7.02 -3.92 -0.06
C GLY A 64 -5.92 -4.96 -0.30
N TRP A 65 -4.80 -4.83 0.41
CA TRP A 65 -3.65 -5.74 0.30
C TRP A 65 -4.00 -7.21 0.54
N GLY A 66 -4.67 -7.54 1.65
CA GLY A 66 -5.01 -8.92 1.97
C GLY A 66 -5.98 -9.56 0.98
N GLY A 67 -7.09 -8.88 0.68
CA GLY A 67 -8.09 -9.37 -0.27
C GLY A 67 -7.53 -9.51 -1.68
N THR A 68 -6.74 -8.55 -2.15
CA THR A 68 -6.15 -8.60 -3.50
C THR A 68 -5.10 -9.69 -3.62
N SER A 69 -4.22 -9.88 -2.63
CA SER A 69 -3.25 -10.98 -2.64
C SER A 69 -3.94 -12.35 -2.63
N PHE A 70 -5.00 -12.50 -1.83
CA PHE A 70 -5.83 -13.71 -1.84
C PHE A 70 -6.44 -13.98 -3.22
N LEU A 71 -7.07 -12.97 -3.83
CA LEU A 71 -7.73 -13.09 -5.13
C LEU A 71 -6.76 -13.40 -6.29
N LYS A 72 -5.50 -12.98 -6.16
CA LYS A 72 -4.46 -13.28 -7.16
C LYS A 72 -4.04 -14.75 -7.16
N ASP A 73 -4.19 -15.45 -6.04
CA ASP A 73 -3.61 -16.79 -5.86
C ASP A 73 -4.69 -17.88 -5.74
N VAL A 74 -5.92 -17.55 -5.34
CA VAL A 74 -7.01 -18.54 -5.16
C VAL A 74 -7.44 -19.23 -6.47
N ASP A 75 -7.62 -20.54 -6.42
CA ASP A 75 -8.03 -21.36 -7.55
C ASP A 75 -9.56 -21.34 -7.75
N ILE A 76 -9.97 -20.56 -8.75
CA ILE A 76 -11.37 -20.38 -9.12
C ILE A 76 -11.98 -21.59 -9.86
N SER A 77 -11.18 -22.60 -10.20
CA SER A 77 -11.73 -23.85 -10.71
C SER A 77 -12.46 -24.63 -9.60
N SER A 78 -12.02 -24.46 -8.35
CA SER A 78 -12.53 -25.16 -7.16
C SER A 78 -13.61 -24.38 -6.40
N TYR A 79 -13.69 -23.06 -6.58
CA TYR A 79 -14.53 -22.15 -5.79
C TYR A 79 -15.39 -21.22 -6.65
N ASP A 80 -16.59 -20.90 -6.17
CA ASP A 80 -17.41 -19.77 -6.66
C ASP A 80 -17.06 -18.52 -5.83
N VAL A 81 -16.30 -17.59 -6.41
CA VAL A 81 -15.71 -16.46 -5.66
C VAL A 81 -16.49 -15.18 -5.93
N GLN A 82 -16.96 -14.56 -4.84
CA GLN A 82 -17.67 -13.29 -4.87
C GLN A 82 -16.93 -12.26 -4.01
N VAL A 83 -16.77 -11.05 -4.52
CA VAL A 83 -16.00 -9.98 -3.89
C VAL A 83 -16.91 -8.79 -3.64
N VAL A 84 -16.91 -8.27 -2.42
CA VAL A 84 -17.67 -7.09 -2.02
C VAL A 84 -16.72 -6.02 -1.51
N SER A 85 -16.72 -4.85 -2.12
CA SER A 85 -15.97 -3.69 -1.64
C SER A 85 -16.59 -2.40 -2.16
N PRO A 86 -16.67 -1.33 -1.35
CA PRO A 86 -17.15 -0.03 -1.84
C PRO A 86 -16.17 0.61 -2.83
N ARG A 87 -14.94 0.08 -2.91
CA ARG A 87 -13.86 0.57 -3.77
C ARG A 87 -13.61 -0.40 -4.93
N ASN A 88 -13.80 0.08 -6.16
CA ASN A 88 -13.65 -0.71 -7.38
C ASN A 88 -12.20 -0.91 -7.86
N TYR A 89 -11.22 -0.39 -7.11
CA TYR A 89 -9.79 -0.46 -7.40
C TYR A 89 -8.98 -0.91 -6.17
N PHE A 90 -7.82 -1.50 -6.43
CA PHE A 90 -6.75 -1.69 -5.45
C PHE A 90 -5.87 -0.44 -5.43
N ALA A 91 -5.47 0.02 -4.25
CA ALA A 91 -4.54 1.13 -4.08
C ALA A 91 -3.21 0.65 -3.48
N PHE A 92 -2.10 1.01 -4.13
CA PHE A 92 -0.75 0.80 -3.62
C PHE A 92 -0.42 1.86 -2.56
N THR A 93 -0.94 1.63 -1.35
CA THR A 93 -0.87 2.58 -0.23
C THR A 93 0.53 3.13 0.11
N PRO A 94 1.65 2.41 -0.06
CA PRO A 94 2.98 2.94 0.23
C PRO A 94 3.42 4.12 -0.66
N LEU A 95 2.70 4.45 -1.74
CA LEU A 95 2.98 5.63 -2.57
C LEU A 95 1.91 6.73 -2.43
N LEU A 96 1.00 6.61 -1.47
CA LEU A 96 0.00 7.67 -1.20
C LEU A 96 0.66 9.01 -0.82
N PRO A 97 1.71 9.07 0.02
CA PRO A 97 2.40 10.33 0.31
C PRO A 97 2.90 11.03 -0.96
N SER A 98 3.48 10.30 -1.91
CA SER A 98 3.94 10.87 -3.19
C SER A 98 2.80 11.42 -4.07
N VAL A 99 1.56 10.93 -3.91
CA VAL A 99 0.39 11.48 -4.61
C VAL A 99 -0.04 12.85 -4.05
N THR A 100 0.16 13.08 -2.74
CA THR A 100 -0.18 14.36 -2.08
C THR A 100 0.55 15.56 -2.66
N CYS A 101 1.73 15.33 -3.26
CA CYS A 101 2.60 16.37 -3.79
C CYS A 101 2.68 16.33 -5.33
N GLY A 102 2.14 15.28 -5.96
CA GLY A 102 2.17 15.11 -7.41
C GLY A 102 3.49 14.55 -7.95
N THR A 103 4.33 14.00 -7.08
CA THR A 103 5.52 13.20 -7.44
C THR A 103 5.12 11.93 -8.20
N VAL A 104 3.97 11.36 -7.85
CA VAL A 104 3.32 10.25 -8.57
C VAL A 104 1.84 10.59 -8.79
N GLU A 105 1.29 10.23 -9.94
CA GLU A 105 -0.14 10.45 -10.21
C GLU A 105 -1.01 9.38 -9.52
N ALA A 106 -2.20 9.79 -9.05
CA ALA A 106 -3.15 8.89 -8.38
C ALA A 106 -3.47 7.63 -9.22
N ARG A 107 -3.67 7.81 -10.53
CA ARG A 107 -3.94 6.73 -11.49
C ARG A 107 -2.81 5.69 -11.63
N SER A 108 -1.59 6.08 -11.25
CA SER A 108 -0.37 5.27 -11.38
C SER A 108 -0.24 4.26 -10.24
N ILE A 109 -0.87 4.54 -9.09
CA ILE A 109 -0.82 3.69 -7.90
C ILE A 109 -2.09 2.86 -7.69
N VAL A 110 -3.05 2.93 -8.63
CA VAL A 110 -4.30 2.17 -8.59
C VAL A 110 -4.43 1.19 -9.74
N GLU A 111 -5.10 0.07 -9.47
CA GLU A 111 -5.49 -0.92 -10.49
C GLU A 111 -6.95 -1.35 -10.30
N PRO A 112 -7.80 -1.30 -11.34
CA PRO A 112 -9.18 -1.76 -11.23
C PRO A 112 -9.27 -3.23 -10.78
N VAL A 113 -10.12 -3.52 -9.80
CA VAL A 113 -10.33 -4.88 -9.28
C VAL A 113 -10.77 -5.82 -10.40
N ARG A 114 -11.63 -5.33 -11.30
CA ARG A 114 -12.10 -6.08 -12.48
C ARG A 114 -10.95 -6.48 -13.40
N ASN A 115 -9.89 -5.67 -13.52
CA ASN A 115 -8.70 -6.03 -14.30
C ASN A 115 -7.84 -7.07 -13.59
N ILE A 116 -7.76 -7.03 -12.27
CA ILE A 116 -7.02 -8.00 -11.45
C ILE A 116 -7.68 -9.38 -11.60
N ILE A 117 -9.00 -9.46 -11.45
CA ILE A 117 -9.75 -10.72 -11.50
C ILE A 117 -9.96 -11.24 -12.93
N LYS A 118 -10.04 -10.37 -13.96
CA LYS A 118 -10.19 -10.79 -15.37
C LYS A 118 -9.01 -11.62 -15.88
N LYS A 119 -7.82 -11.47 -15.28
CA LYS A 119 -6.63 -12.24 -15.66
C LYS A 119 -6.70 -13.72 -15.22
N ARG A 120 -7.79 -14.15 -14.58
CA ARG A 120 -7.99 -15.51 -14.09
C ARG A 120 -8.77 -16.34 -15.11
N SER A 121 -8.54 -17.65 -15.13
CA SER A 121 -9.15 -18.61 -16.08
C SER A 121 -10.62 -18.96 -15.78
N GLY A 122 -11.44 -17.99 -15.37
CA GLY A 122 -12.84 -18.16 -14.97
C GLY A 122 -13.42 -16.88 -14.38
N GLU A 123 -14.70 -16.92 -13.94
CA GLU A 123 -15.44 -15.74 -13.51
C GLU A 123 -15.38 -15.55 -11.99
N ILE A 124 -14.93 -14.36 -11.56
CA ILE A 124 -15.08 -13.87 -10.18
C ILE A 124 -16.11 -12.75 -10.22
N GLN A 125 -17.12 -12.82 -9.36
CA GLN A 125 -18.15 -11.78 -9.27
C GLN A 125 -17.67 -10.64 -8.36
N PHE A 126 -17.76 -9.40 -8.83
CA PHE A 126 -17.42 -8.22 -8.04
C PHE A 126 -18.62 -7.28 -7.90
N TRP A 127 -18.96 -7.00 -6.65
CA TRP A 127 -20.02 -6.10 -6.21
C TRP A 127 -19.41 -4.85 -5.58
N GLU A 128 -19.70 -3.70 -6.19
CA GLU A 128 -19.29 -2.40 -5.64
C GLU A 128 -20.28 -1.97 -4.55
N ALA A 129 -20.04 -2.47 -3.33
CA ALA A 129 -20.94 -2.33 -2.20
C ALA A 129 -20.14 -2.41 -0.89
N GLU A 130 -20.65 -1.79 0.17
CA GLU A 130 -20.13 -1.97 1.52
C GLU A 130 -20.82 -3.13 2.23
N CYS A 131 -20.10 -3.81 3.12
CA CYS A 131 -20.67 -4.79 4.02
C CYS A 131 -21.19 -4.08 5.28
N LEU A 132 -22.45 -4.31 5.62
CA LEU A 132 -23.10 -3.71 6.80
C LEU A 132 -23.13 -4.67 7.98
N LYS A 133 -23.26 -5.97 7.72
CA LYS A 133 -23.40 -6.99 8.76
C LYS A 133 -22.90 -8.35 8.27
N ILE A 134 -22.24 -9.07 9.16
CA ILE A 134 -21.92 -10.49 9.00
C ILE A 134 -22.82 -11.27 9.97
N ASP A 135 -23.51 -12.29 9.46
CA ASP A 135 -24.26 -13.26 10.24
C ASP A 135 -23.53 -14.63 10.20
N PRO A 136 -22.73 -14.96 11.23
CA PRO A 136 -21.98 -16.21 11.27
C PRO A 136 -22.86 -17.45 11.41
N VAL A 137 -24.08 -17.32 11.94
CA VAL A 137 -24.99 -18.44 12.21
C VAL A 137 -25.66 -18.86 10.91
N ASN A 138 -26.24 -17.91 10.19
CA ASN A 138 -26.91 -18.16 8.91
C ASN A 138 -25.94 -18.19 7.72
N ARG A 139 -24.66 -17.84 7.95
CA ARG A 139 -23.59 -17.77 6.95
C ARG A 139 -23.94 -16.83 5.80
N THR A 140 -24.38 -15.63 6.17
CA THR A 140 -24.73 -14.57 5.22
C THR A 140 -23.98 -13.29 5.53
N VAL A 141 -23.74 -12.49 4.49
CA VAL A 141 -23.31 -11.10 4.61
C VAL A 141 -24.38 -10.20 4.02
N SER A 142 -24.74 -9.15 4.75
CA SER A 142 -25.65 -8.10 4.27
C SER A 142 -24.82 -6.95 3.73
N CYS A 143 -25.14 -6.53 2.52
CA CYS A 143 -24.37 -5.55 1.76
C CYS A 143 -25.28 -4.44 1.26
N ARG A 144 -24.71 -3.25 1.07
CA ARG A 144 -25.40 -2.08 0.50
C ARG A 144 -24.57 -1.48 -0.62
N SER A 145 -25.19 -1.33 -1.78
CA SER A 145 -24.61 -0.57 -2.89
C SER A 145 -24.57 0.91 -2.55
N GLY A 146 -23.42 1.55 -2.78
CA GLY A 146 -23.28 3.01 -2.69
C GLY A 146 -23.75 3.76 -3.95
N ILE A 147 -24.23 3.03 -4.97
CA ILE A 147 -24.75 3.61 -6.20
C ILE A 147 -26.23 3.93 -6.01
N ASN A 148 -26.55 5.21 -5.91
CA ASN A 148 -27.93 5.71 -5.87
C ASN A 148 -28.61 5.51 -7.25
N ASP A 149 -29.95 5.48 -7.27
CA ASP A 149 -30.77 5.35 -8.48
C ASP A 149 -30.58 4.04 -9.27
N ASN A 150 -30.49 2.92 -8.56
CA ASN A 150 -30.50 1.62 -9.23
C ASN A 150 -31.92 1.26 -9.74
N LEU A 151 -31.99 0.62 -10.91
CA LEU A 151 -33.27 0.14 -11.49
C LEU A 151 -33.89 -1.01 -10.67
N ALA A 152 -33.14 -1.59 -9.74
CA ALA A 152 -33.61 -2.68 -8.88
C ALA A 152 -34.53 -2.18 -7.75
N GLY A 153 -34.59 -0.88 -7.48
CA GLY A 153 -35.45 -0.27 -6.46
C GLY A 153 -35.02 -0.54 -5.01
N HIS A 154 -33.95 -1.30 -4.79
CA HIS A 154 -33.33 -1.53 -3.48
C HIS A 154 -31.81 -1.61 -3.60
N ASN A 155 -31.09 -0.92 -2.69
CA ASN A 155 -29.62 -0.93 -2.65
C ASN A 155 -29.05 -2.08 -1.82
N ASP A 156 -29.88 -2.72 -1.02
CA ASP A 156 -29.48 -3.76 -0.08
C ASP A 156 -29.65 -5.14 -0.70
N PHE A 157 -28.68 -6.02 -0.44
CA PHE A 157 -28.72 -7.42 -0.84
C PHE A 157 -27.95 -8.28 0.15
N SER A 158 -28.14 -9.60 0.09
CA SER A 158 -27.41 -10.53 0.96
C SER A 158 -26.75 -11.62 0.15
N LEU A 159 -25.53 -11.99 0.53
CA LEU A 159 -24.77 -13.08 -0.08
C LEU A 159 -24.58 -14.20 0.94
N GLN A 160 -24.86 -15.44 0.52
CA GLN A 160 -24.54 -16.62 1.32
C GLN A 160 -23.11 -17.08 1.04
N TYR A 161 -22.43 -17.59 2.06
CA TYR A 161 -21.06 -18.10 1.93
C TYR A 161 -20.88 -19.49 2.53
N ASP A 162 -19.98 -20.27 1.94
CA ASP A 162 -19.40 -21.45 2.59
C ASP A 162 -18.13 -21.05 3.36
N TYR A 163 -17.31 -20.16 2.77
CA TYR A 163 -16.18 -19.53 3.42
C TYR A 163 -16.24 -18.00 3.28
N LEU A 164 -15.92 -17.28 4.35
CA LEU A 164 -15.86 -15.82 4.36
C LEU A 164 -14.43 -15.36 4.62
N VAL A 165 -13.92 -14.44 3.82
CA VAL A 165 -12.61 -13.79 4.00
C VAL A 165 -12.83 -12.31 4.27
N VAL A 166 -12.57 -11.87 5.50
CA VAL A 166 -12.70 -10.48 5.94
C VAL A 166 -11.36 -9.77 5.76
N ALA A 167 -11.24 -8.89 4.76
CA ALA A 167 -10.02 -8.15 4.42
C ALA A 167 -10.29 -6.65 4.23
N VAL A 168 -11.14 -6.09 5.09
CA VAL A 168 -11.65 -4.70 5.00
C VAL A 168 -10.69 -3.64 5.56
N GLY A 169 -9.54 -4.07 6.07
CA GLY A 169 -8.55 -3.20 6.70
C GLY A 169 -9.11 -2.48 7.94
N ALA A 170 -8.49 -1.36 8.29
CA ALA A 170 -8.85 -0.54 9.44
C ALA A 170 -9.32 0.86 8.99
N GLN A 171 -10.07 1.53 9.86
CA GLN A 171 -10.40 2.94 9.73
C GLN A 171 -9.40 3.81 10.50
N VAL A 172 -9.44 5.12 10.27
CA VAL A 172 -8.68 6.08 11.08
C VAL A 172 -9.16 6.03 12.53
N ASN A 173 -8.22 6.18 13.47
CA ASN A 173 -8.52 6.33 14.88
C ASN A 173 -8.08 7.71 15.37
N THR A 174 -9.06 8.54 15.74
CA THR A 174 -8.84 9.88 16.29
C THR A 174 -8.54 9.88 17.79
N PHE A 175 -8.60 8.71 18.44
CA PHE A 175 -8.54 8.53 19.89
C PHE A 175 -9.61 9.35 20.66
N ASN A 176 -10.72 9.66 19.99
CA ASN A 176 -11.76 10.58 20.49
C ASN A 176 -11.21 11.98 20.82
N THR A 177 -10.14 12.40 20.14
CA THR A 177 -9.58 13.75 20.26
C THR A 177 -10.55 14.74 19.60
N PRO A 178 -11.10 15.72 20.33
CA PRO A 178 -12.09 16.65 19.78
C PRO A 178 -11.56 17.45 18.59
N GLY A 179 -12.40 17.60 17.55
CA GLY A 179 -12.12 18.41 16.36
C GLY A 179 -11.28 17.74 15.27
N VAL A 180 -10.74 16.53 15.52
CA VAL A 180 -9.91 15.83 14.52
C VAL A 180 -10.72 15.43 13.28
N MET A 181 -11.97 14.98 13.44
CA MET A 181 -12.80 14.57 12.30
C MET A 181 -13.25 15.77 11.46
N GLU A 182 -13.39 16.93 12.10
CA GLU A 182 -13.94 18.15 11.52
C GLU A 182 -12.87 18.99 10.83
N HIS A 183 -11.63 18.99 11.34
CA HIS A 183 -10.61 19.96 10.96
C HIS A 183 -9.32 19.35 10.41
N CYS A 184 -9.10 18.04 10.51
CA CYS A 184 -7.90 17.39 9.96
C CYS A 184 -8.17 16.70 8.63
N HIS A 185 -7.13 16.65 7.80
CA HIS A 185 -7.06 15.73 6.67
C HIS A 185 -6.50 14.39 7.13
N PHE A 186 -7.00 13.30 6.55
CA PHE A 186 -6.42 11.97 6.71
C PHE A 186 -5.59 11.62 5.48
N LEU A 187 -4.73 10.62 5.59
CA LEU A 187 -3.95 10.08 4.47
C LEU A 187 -4.09 8.55 4.46
N LYS A 188 -5.28 8.06 4.11
CA LYS A 188 -5.62 6.63 4.10
C LYS A 188 -6.03 6.13 2.71
N GLU A 189 -6.74 6.96 1.96
CA GLU A 189 -7.27 6.64 0.63
C GLU A 189 -6.67 7.55 -0.46
N VAL A 190 -7.01 7.34 -1.74
CA VAL A 190 -6.45 8.12 -2.86
C VAL A 190 -7.07 9.52 -2.92
N GLU A 191 -8.36 9.60 -2.62
CA GLU A 191 -9.17 10.81 -2.54
C GLU A 191 -8.67 11.76 -1.45
N ASP A 192 -8.19 11.18 -0.34
CA ASP A 192 -7.50 11.89 0.74
C ASP A 192 -6.26 12.62 0.20
N ALA A 193 -5.40 11.90 -0.53
CA ALA A 193 -4.15 12.45 -1.05
C ALA A 193 -4.40 13.58 -2.07
N GLN A 194 -5.41 13.44 -2.93
CA GLN A 194 -5.82 14.50 -3.85
C GLN A 194 -6.38 15.72 -3.10
N THR A 195 -7.14 15.50 -2.04
CA THR A 195 -7.68 16.57 -1.20
C THR A 195 -6.56 17.32 -0.49
N ILE A 196 -5.59 16.62 0.08
CA ILE A 196 -4.39 17.24 0.70
C ILE A 196 -3.65 18.10 -0.32
N ARG A 197 -3.39 17.57 -1.53
CA ARG A 197 -2.71 18.33 -2.59
C ARG A 197 -3.42 19.65 -2.91
N ARG A 198 -4.74 19.60 -3.03
CA ARG A 198 -5.56 20.80 -3.26
C ARG A 198 -5.46 21.76 -2.08
N THR A 199 -5.59 21.29 -0.84
CA THR A 199 -5.48 22.14 0.35
C THR A 199 -4.12 22.84 0.44
N VAL A 200 -3.02 22.13 0.13
CA VAL A 200 -1.67 22.73 0.10
C VAL A 200 -1.63 23.91 -0.87
N ILE A 201 -2.15 23.75 -2.09
CA ILE A 201 -2.20 24.83 -3.08
C ILE A 201 -3.12 25.97 -2.59
N ASP A 202 -4.28 25.63 -2.03
CA ASP A 202 -5.22 26.62 -1.48
C ASP A 202 -4.58 27.46 -0.36
N CYS A 203 -3.72 26.87 0.47
CA CYS A 203 -2.94 27.59 1.49
C CYS A 203 -2.01 28.65 0.87
N PHE A 204 -1.32 28.31 -0.23
CA PHE A 204 -0.47 29.26 -0.96
C PHE A 204 -1.27 30.36 -1.64
N GLU A 205 -2.36 30.01 -2.34
CA GLU A 205 -3.24 30.98 -3.01
C GLU A 205 -3.88 31.96 -2.02
N LYS A 206 -4.35 31.47 -0.86
CA LYS A 206 -4.87 32.33 0.22
C LYS A 206 -3.80 33.31 0.71
N SER A 207 -2.55 32.88 0.81
CA SER A 207 -1.47 33.67 1.42
C SER A 207 -0.98 34.84 0.58
N VAL A 208 -1.29 34.85 -0.73
CA VAL A 208 -0.93 35.96 -1.64
C VAL A 208 -2.04 37.01 -1.78
N ILE A 209 -3.19 36.82 -1.13
CA ILE A 209 -4.31 37.78 -1.18
C ILE A 209 -3.87 39.13 -0.57
N PRO A 210 -4.10 40.26 -1.26
CA PRO A 210 -3.81 41.59 -0.72
C PRO A 210 -4.59 41.87 0.57
N GLY A 211 -3.94 42.49 1.56
CA GLY A 211 -4.56 42.89 2.83
C GLY A 211 -4.26 42.00 4.03
N LEU A 212 -3.63 40.83 3.82
CA LEU A 212 -3.21 39.95 4.91
C LEU A 212 -1.98 40.49 5.67
N SER A 213 -2.03 40.36 7.00
CA SER A 213 -0.88 40.53 7.90
C SER A 213 0.15 39.42 7.72
N GLU A 214 1.37 39.61 8.25
CA GLU A 214 2.39 38.56 8.21
C GLU A 214 1.99 37.34 9.06
N GLU A 215 1.32 37.56 10.19
CA GLU A 215 0.85 36.52 11.09
C GLU A 215 -0.20 35.62 10.44
N GLU A 216 -1.12 36.19 9.68
CA GLU A 216 -2.11 35.43 8.90
C GLU A 216 -1.45 34.62 7.79
N ARG A 217 -0.43 35.18 7.12
CA ARG A 217 0.36 34.43 6.12
C ARG A 217 1.13 33.27 6.74
N ARG A 218 1.77 33.48 7.90
CA ARG A 218 2.45 32.42 8.66
C ARG A 218 1.48 31.32 9.08
N THR A 219 0.28 31.70 9.52
CA THR A 219 -0.77 30.75 9.89
C THR A 219 -1.19 29.93 8.68
N ASN A 220 -1.57 30.57 7.57
CA ASN A 220 -1.99 29.88 6.35
C ASN A 220 -0.92 28.91 5.78
N LEU A 221 0.36 29.21 6.00
CA LEU A 221 1.50 28.42 5.49
C LEU A 221 2.17 27.56 6.56
N HIS A 222 1.51 27.32 7.69
CA HIS A 222 1.95 26.35 8.68
C HIS A 222 1.24 25.01 8.49
N PHE A 223 1.99 24.03 8.00
CA PHE A 223 1.56 22.65 7.80
C PHE A 223 1.94 21.80 9.01
N VAL A 224 0.95 21.21 9.67
CA VAL A 224 1.15 20.36 10.85
C VAL A 224 0.83 18.91 10.52
N ILE A 225 1.77 18.01 10.77
CA ILE A 225 1.63 16.58 10.57
C ILE A 225 1.59 15.91 11.94
N VAL A 226 0.47 15.26 12.27
CA VAL A 226 0.30 14.52 13.52
C VAL A 226 0.61 13.05 13.28
N GLY A 227 1.63 12.55 13.97
CA GLY A 227 2.13 11.18 13.87
C GLY A 227 3.49 11.10 13.19
N GLY A 228 4.52 10.73 13.95
CA GLY A 228 5.88 10.48 13.45
C GLY A 228 6.11 9.06 12.96
N GLY A 229 5.07 8.36 12.49
CA GLY A 229 5.22 7.05 11.83
C GLY A 229 5.68 7.19 10.37
N PRO A 230 5.89 6.08 9.63
CA PRO A 230 6.38 6.13 8.26
C PRO A 230 5.54 7.04 7.36
N THR A 231 4.21 6.93 7.40
CA THR A 231 3.31 7.76 6.59
C THR A 231 3.46 9.26 6.86
N GLY A 232 3.57 9.66 8.13
CA GLY A 232 3.70 11.08 8.49
C GLY A 232 5.07 11.65 8.14
N VAL A 233 6.13 10.86 8.34
CA VAL A 233 7.51 11.22 7.97
C VAL A 233 7.66 11.34 6.45
N GLU A 234 7.19 10.35 5.69
CA GLU A 234 7.18 10.37 4.23
C GLU A 234 6.41 11.59 3.69
N PHE A 235 5.23 11.86 4.24
CA PHE A 235 4.44 13.03 3.82
C PHE A 235 5.14 14.35 4.14
N ALA A 236 5.71 14.52 5.33
CA ALA A 236 6.42 15.74 5.70
C ALA A 236 7.63 15.99 4.77
N ALA A 237 8.35 14.93 4.41
CA ALA A 237 9.45 14.97 3.47
C ALA A 237 9.01 15.33 2.05
N GLU A 238 8.00 14.65 1.50
CA GLU A 238 7.45 14.95 0.16
C GLU A 238 6.88 16.38 0.09
N LEU A 239 6.22 16.83 1.17
CA LEU A 239 5.71 18.19 1.26
C LEU A 239 6.83 19.23 1.28
N HIS A 240 7.91 18.97 2.04
CA HIS A 240 9.09 19.83 2.03
C HIS A 240 9.65 19.95 0.60
N ASP A 241 9.88 18.84 -0.07
CA ASP A 241 10.44 18.84 -1.43
C ASP A 241 9.53 19.60 -2.39
N TYR A 242 8.22 19.33 -2.37
CA TYR A 242 7.26 20.05 -3.20
C TYR A 242 7.24 21.56 -2.94
N VAL A 243 7.28 21.96 -1.66
CA VAL A 243 7.25 23.37 -1.30
C VAL A 243 8.52 24.08 -1.79
N TYR A 244 9.70 23.57 -1.43
CA TYR A 244 10.97 24.26 -1.69
C TYR A 244 11.48 24.08 -3.12
N GLU A 245 11.14 22.99 -3.79
CA GLU A 245 11.52 22.77 -5.18
C GLU A 245 10.54 23.40 -6.17
N ASP A 246 9.24 23.47 -5.87
CA ASP A 246 8.25 23.95 -6.83
C ASP A 246 7.50 25.19 -6.34
N LEU A 247 6.80 25.12 -5.21
CA LEU A 247 5.84 26.15 -4.82
C LEU A 247 6.50 27.50 -4.53
N VAL A 248 7.64 27.54 -3.85
CA VAL A 248 8.34 28.80 -3.56
C VAL A 248 8.85 29.50 -4.83
N LYS A 249 9.03 28.77 -5.94
CA LYS A 249 9.38 29.37 -7.24
C LYS A 249 8.17 30.03 -7.91
N ILE A 250 6.98 29.49 -7.66
CA ILE A 250 5.71 30.00 -8.20
C ILE A 250 5.16 31.13 -7.32
N TYR A 251 5.33 31.05 -5.99
CA TYR A 251 4.85 32.01 -5.00
C TYR A 251 6.03 32.64 -4.20
N PRO A 252 6.94 33.37 -4.86
CA PRO A 252 8.18 33.84 -4.21
C PRO A 252 7.95 34.87 -3.10
N SER A 253 6.81 35.56 -3.08
CA SER A 253 6.47 36.59 -2.09
C SER A 253 6.16 36.04 -0.69
N VAL A 254 5.85 34.74 -0.58
CA VAL A 254 5.43 34.12 0.68
C VAL A 254 6.35 33.00 1.16
N LYS A 255 7.47 32.79 0.45
CA LYS A 255 8.43 31.71 0.72
C LYS A 255 8.93 31.66 2.18
N ASP A 256 9.13 32.82 2.80
CA ASP A 256 9.74 32.95 4.14
C ASP A 256 8.73 32.73 5.27
N PHE A 257 7.44 32.55 4.94
CA PHE A 257 6.36 32.28 5.91
C PHE A 257 6.02 30.80 6.03
N VAL A 258 6.56 29.94 5.16
CA VAL A 258 6.32 28.49 5.19
C VAL A 258 6.90 27.86 6.44
N LYS A 259 6.10 27.03 7.10
CA LYS A 259 6.54 26.22 8.24
C LYS A 259 5.96 24.81 8.15
N ILE A 260 6.78 23.80 8.41
CA ILE A 260 6.36 22.39 8.49
C ILE A 260 6.70 21.86 9.89
N THR A 261 5.72 21.27 10.57
CA THR A 261 5.91 20.69 11.92
C THR A 261 5.35 19.27 12.00
N VAL A 262 6.17 18.31 12.45
CA VAL A 262 5.76 16.95 12.77
C VAL A 262 5.58 16.82 14.29
N ILE A 263 4.38 16.47 14.74
CA ILE A 263 4.07 16.22 16.15
C ILE A 263 4.04 14.72 16.39
N GLN A 264 4.88 14.27 17.33
CA GLN A 264 5.00 12.86 17.68
C GLN A 264 4.86 12.66 19.19
N SER A 265 4.01 11.70 19.58
CA SER A 265 3.76 11.45 21.00
C SER A 265 4.90 10.67 21.67
N GLY A 266 5.56 9.77 20.94
CA GLY A 266 6.75 9.07 21.43
C GLY A 266 7.98 9.98 21.47
N ASP A 267 9.09 9.44 21.97
CA ASP A 267 10.35 10.20 22.11
C ASP A 267 11.10 10.35 20.79
N HIS A 268 10.80 9.47 19.82
CA HIS A 268 11.35 9.49 18.47
C HIS A 268 10.29 9.31 17.37
N ILE A 269 10.60 9.81 16.17
CA ILE A 269 9.92 9.43 14.93
C ILE A 269 10.43 8.07 14.43
N LEU A 270 9.67 7.41 13.54
CA LEU A 270 9.98 6.09 13.00
C LEU A 270 10.29 5.05 14.10
N ASN A 271 9.54 5.07 15.20
CA ASN A 271 9.80 4.23 16.38
C ASN A 271 9.68 2.70 16.15
N THR A 272 9.27 2.27 14.95
CA THR A 272 9.28 0.87 14.53
C THR A 272 10.56 0.48 13.79
N PHE A 273 11.45 1.44 13.53
CA PHE A 273 12.75 1.24 12.89
C PHE A 273 13.86 1.20 13.93
N ASP A 274 15.03 0.72 13.50
CA ASP A 274 16.28 0.85 14.25
C ASP A 274 16.55 2.32 14.67
N GLU A 275 17.01 2.53 15.90
CA GLU A 275 17.27 3.85 16.50
C GLU A 275 18.22 4.71 15.65
N ARG A 276 19.15 4.09 14.91
CA ARG A 276 20.05 4.78 13.98
C ARG A 276 19.27 5.49 12.87
N ILE A 277 18.20 4.87 12.38
CA ILE A 277 17.33 5.44 11.34
C ILE A 277 16.52 6.60 11.89
N SER A 278 15.92 6.44 13.07
CA SER A 278 15.19 7.52 13.75
C SER A 278 16.08 8.75 13.97
N SER A 279 17.27 8.55 14.51
CA SER A 279 18.25 9.61 14.76
C SER A 279 18.68 10.32 13.46
N PHE A 280 18.93 9.56 12.40
CA PHE A 280 19.27 10.12 11.09
C PHE A 280 18.13 10.96 10.51
N ALA A 281 16.89 10.48 10.58
CA ALA A 281 15.72 11.18 10.09
C ALA A 281 15.49 12.51 10.83
N GLU A 282 15.60 12.52 12.17
CA GLU A 282 15.46 13.73 12.99
C GLU A 282 16.53 14.78 12.66
N GLN A 283 17.80 14.36 12.54
CA GLN A 283 18.90 15.25 12.15
C GLN A 283 18.75 15.79 10.72
N LYS A 284 18.19 14.99 9.80
CA LYS A 284 17.89 15.45 8.45
C LYS A 284 16.76 16.48 8.47
N PHE A 285 15.64 16.18 9.12
CA PHE A 285 14.50 17.10 9.20
C PHE A 285 14.89 18.43 9.83
N GLN A 286 15.74 18.41 10.85
CA GLN A 286 16.30 19.63 11.44
C GLN A 286 17.12 20.46 10.43
N ARG A 287 17.94 19.82 9.57
CA ARG A 287 18.70 20.50 8.50
C ARG A 287 17.81 21.08 7.41
N ASP A 288 16.73 20.38 7.09
CA ASP A 288 15.74 20.77 6.09
C ASP A 288 14.73 21.80 6.62
N GLY A 289 14.83 22.18 7.91
CA GLY A 289 13.94 23.17 8.54
C GLY A 289 12.55 22.62 8.91
N ILE A 290 12.36 21.29 8.88
CA ILE A 290 11.16 20.62 9.36
C ILE A 290 11.26 20.49 10.89
N GLU A 291 10.33 21.10 11.62
CA GLU A 291 10.31 21.05 13.08
C GLU A 291 9.73 19.73 13.57
N VAL A 292 10.48 18.99 14.39
CA VAL A 292 10.01 17.73 14.98
C VAL A 292 9.75 17.91 16.48
N SER A 293 8.47 17.88 16.86
CA SER A 293 8.01 17.98 18.24
C SER A 293 7.72 16.58 18.80
N THR A 294 8.73 15.93 19.36
CA THR A 294 8.59 14.63 20.06
C THR A 294 8.11 14.81 21.50
N GLY A 295 7.60 13.74 22.11
CA GLY A 295 7.02 13.79 23.46
C GLY A 295 5.77 14.68 23.57
N CYS A 296 5.15 15.04 22.45
CA CYS A 296 4.01 15.95 22.37
C CYS A 296 2.74 15.20 21.99
N ARG A 297 1.68 15.34 22.80
CA ARG A 297 0.38 14.70 22.53
C ARG A 297 -0.66 15.75 22.17
N VAL A 298 -1.28 15.62 21.00
CA VAL A 298 -2.42 16.44 20.61
C VAL A 298 -3.61 16.14 21.52
N THR A 299 -4.30 17.19 21.95
CA THR A 299 -5.42 17.15 22.91
C THR A 299 -6.73 17.64 22.31
N SER A 300 -6.69 18.58 21.37
CA SER A 300 -7.83 19.02 20.57
C SER A 300 -7.36 19.75 19.32
N VAL A 301 -8.24 19.89 18.34
CA VAL A 301 -8.05 20.67 17.12
C VAL A 301 -9.26 21.60 16.98
N SER A 302 -9.07 22.89 16.72
CA SER A 302 -10.15 23.81 16.35
C SER A 302 -10.03 24.16 14.87
N ASP A 303 -10.82 25.11 14.37
CA ASP A 303 -10.68 25.69 13.03
C ASP A 303 -9.32 26.37 12.74
N HIS A 304 -8.69 26.97 13.76
CA HIS A 304 -7.50 27.80 13.61
C HIS A 304 -6.27 27.29 14.36
N PHE A 305 -6.46 26.47 15.40
CA PHE A 305 -5.37 26.08 16.29
C PHE A 305 -5.38 24.58 16.62
N ILE A 306 -4.19 24.01 16.76
CA ILE A 306 -3.98 22.68 17.33
C ILE A 306 -3.41 22.81 18.73
N ASN A 307 -4.03 22.11 19.69
CA ASN A 307 -3.63 22.13 21.09
C ASN A 307 -2.88 20.85 21.43
N MET A 308 -1.66 20.97 21.95
CA MET A 308 -0.85 19.84 22.38
C MET A 308 -0.36 19.98 23.81
N LYS A 309 -0.14 18.84 24.47
CA LYS A 309 0.45 18.71 25.79
C LYS A 309 1.83 18.08 25.68
N VAL A 310 2.84 18.78 26.18
CA VAL A 310 4.21 18.27 26.30
C VAL A 310 4.27 17.29 27.47
N LYS A 311 4.68 16.04 27.24
CA LYS A 311 4.67 14.99 28.27
C LYS A 311 5.63 15.27 29.42
N SER A 312 6.83 15.76 29.13
CA SER A 312 7.89 15.99 30.12
C SER A 312 7.56 17.10 31.11
N THR A 313 6.93 18.17 30.66
CA THR A 313 6.63 19.37 31.48
C THR A 313 5.16 19.49 31.86
N GLY A 314 4.27 18.77 31.19
CA GLY A 314 2.82 18.95 31.29
C GLY A 314 2.31 20.24 30.66
N LYS A 315 3.17 21.06 30.05
CA LYS A 315 2.81 22.35 29.44
C LYS A 315 1.85 22.15 28.27
N HIS A 316 0.82 22.98 28.21
CA HIS A 316 -0.06 23.11 27.05
C HIS A 316 0.52 24.13 26.07
N VAL A 317 0.54 23.77 24.80
CA VAL A 317 1.03 24.59 23.69
C VAL A 317 -0.05 24.65 22.63
N GLU A 318 -0.37 25.86 22.20
CA GLU A 318 -1.30 26.15 21.12
C GLU A 318 -0.49 26.55 19.89
N VAL A 319 -0.84 25.98 18.73
CA VAL A 319 -0.12 26.21 17.48
C VAL A 319 -1.12 26.57 16.38
N PRO A 320 -1.02 27.77 15.77
CA PRO A 320 -1.85 28.12 14.62
C PRO A 320 -1.46 27.27 13.42
N TYR A 321 -2.41 26.96 12.53
CA TYR A 321 -2.09 26.17 11.34
C TYR A 321 -2.92 26.58 10.12
N GLY A 322 -2.42 26.23 8.94
CA GLY A 322 -3.15 26.34 7.67
C GLY A 322 -3.72 25.00 7.23
N MET A 323 -3.00 23.91 7.54
CA MET A 323 -3.46 22.54 7.30
C MET A 323 -2.93 21.58 8.36
N VAL A 324 -3.79 20.68 8.86
CA VAL A 324 -3.37 19.54 9.69
C VAL A 324 -3.58 18.24 8.94
N VAL A 325 -2.56 17.38 8.90
CA VAL A 325 -2.67 16.00 8.44
C VAL A 325 -2.54 15.06 9.63
N TRP A 326 -3.59 14.27 9.88
CA TRP A 326 -3.64 13.26 10.91
C TRP A 326 -3.27 11.90 10.34
N SER A 327 -2.03 11.47 10.60
CA SER A 327 -1.43 10.25 10.02
C SER A 327 -1.19 9.14 11.06
N THR A 328 -1.87 9.21 12.22
CA THR A 328 -1.68 8.28 13.33
C THR A 328 -2.97 7.61 13.75
N GLY A 329 -2.85 6.40 14.30
CA GLY A 329 -3.97 5.64 14.83
C GLY A 329 -4.79 4.95 13.76
N VAL A 330 -4.90 3.62 13.90
CA VAL A 330 -5.86 2.80 13.16
C VAL A 330 -6.84 2.16 14.14
N GLY A 331 -8.05 1.87 13.67
CA GLY A 331 -9.11 1.29 14.48
C GLY A 331 -10.00 0.31 13.71
N THR A 332 -10.64 -0.59 14.45
CA THR A 332 -11.60 -1.56 13.90
C THR A 332 -12.84 -0.84 13.36
N ARG A 333 -13.30 -1.24 12.17
CA ARG A 333 -14.53 -0.71 11.54
C ARG A 333 -15.79 -1.11 12.35
N PRO A 334 -16.87 -0.29 12.36
CA PRO A 334 -18.05 -0.54 13.19
C PRO A 334 -18.67 -1.92 12.98
N PHE A 335 -18.96 -2.31 11.75
CA PHE A 335 -19.57 -3.62 11.47
C PHE A 335 -18.69 -4.81 11.89
N VAL A 336 -17.36 -4.62 11.94
CA VAL A 336 -16.43 -5.65 12.45
C VAL A 336 -16.50 -5.72 13.97
N LYS A 337 -16.70 -4.59 14.68
CA LYS A 337 -16.97 -4.60 16.12
C LYS A 337 -18.28 -5.33 16.42
N ASP A 338 -19.34 -5.05 15.67
CA ASP A 338 -20.62 -5.75 15.80
C ASP A 338 -20.47 -7.26 15.53
N PHE A 339 -19.59 -7.63 14.60
CA PHE A 339 -19.26 -9.04 14.34
C PHE A 339 -18.45 -9.66 15.49
N MET A 340 -17.50 -8.93 16.08
CA MET A 340 -16.73 -9.38 17.25
C MET A 340 -17.64 -9.72 18.44
N GLU A 341 -18.67 -8.92 18.69
CA GLU A 341 -19.67 -9.20 19.73
C GLU A 341 -20.41 -10.52 19.49
N GLN A 342 -20.79 -10.80 18.24
CA GLN A 342 -21.49 -12.04 17.86
C GLN A 342 -20.64 -13.30 18.03
N VAL A 343 -19.31 -13.19 17.96
CA VAL A 343 -18.38 -14.33 18.06
C VAL A 343 -17.67 -14.43 19.41
N GLY A 344 -18.14 -13.69 20.42
CA GLY A 344 -17.60 -13.73 21.79
C GLY A 344 -16.23 -13.05 21.94
N GLN A 345 -15.99 -11.99 21.16
CA GLN A 345 -14.75 -11.21 21.17
C GLN A 345 -14.97 -9.74 21.56
N GLU A 346 -16.06 -9.41 22.26
CA GLU A 346 -16.49 -8.04 22.62
C GLU A 346 -15.46 -7.26 23.45
N LYS A 347 -14.60 -7.96 24.22
CA LYS A 347 -13.57 -7.35 25.07
C LYS A 347 -12.28 -7.00 24.32
N ARG A 348 -12.14 -7.46 23.06
CA ARG A 348 -10.93 -7.23 22.27
C ARG A 348 -11.04 -5.92 21.51
N ARG A 349 -9.88 -5.30 21.25
CA ARG A 349 -9.79 -4.09 20.42
C ARG A 349 -9.80 -4.39 18.91
N ILE A 350 -9.32 -5.57 18.54
CA ILE A 350 -9.15 -6.05 17.16
C ILE A 350 -9.65 -7.50 17.06
N LEU A 351 -10.16 -7.88 15.89
CA LEU A 351 -10.65 -9.23 15.62
C LEU A 351 -9.49 -10.24 15.75
N ALA A 352 -9.65 -11.23 16.62
CA ALA A 352 -8.66 -12.27 16.83
C ALA A 352 -8.88 -13.46 15.90
N THR A 353 -7.81 -13.91 15.28
CA THR A 353 -7.74 -15.17 14.56
C THR A 353 -6.84 -16.16 15.27
N ASP A 354 -7.00 -17.44 14.96
CA ASP A 354 -5.99 -18.46 15.24
C ASP A 354 -4.79 -18.36 14.28
N GLU A 355 -3.83 -19.25 14.43
CA GLU A 355 -2.59 -19.31 13.67
C GLU A 355 -2.82 -19.68 12.19
N TRP A 356 -4.02 -20.14 11.81
CA TRP A 356 -4.43 -20.41 10.43
C TRP A 356 -5.28 -19.28 9.85
N LEU A 357 -5.26 -18.11 10.49
CA LEU A 357 -6.00 -16.89 10.10
C LEU A 357 -7.52 -17.04 10.18
N ARG A 358 -8.01 -18.07 10.87
CA ARG A 358 -9.44 -18.30 11.05
C ARG A 358 -9.92 -17.55 12.29
N VAL A 359 -11.05 -16.85 12.18
CA VAL A 359 -11.62 -16.06 13.26
C VAL A 359 -11.97 -16.96 14.45
N LYS A 360 -11.47 -16.64 15.64
CA LYS A 360 -11.79 -17.41 16.86
C LYS A 360 -13.29 -17.33 17.12
N GLY A 361 -13.92 -18.49 17.36
CA GLY A 361 -15.37 -18.61 17.48
C GLY A 361 -16.08 -19.01 16.18
N CYS A 362 -15.37 -19.05 15.05
CA CYS A 362 -15.92 -19.44 13.74
C CYS A 362 -15.15 -20.62 13.13
N SER A 363 -15.86 -21.49 12.39
CA SER A 363 -15.23 -22.61 11.68
C SER A 363 -14.81 -22.29 10.24
N ASN A 364 -15.44 -21.29 9.63
CA ASN A 364 -15.37 -21.02 8.19
C ASN A 364 -15.21 -19.53 7.84
N VAL A 365 -14.85 -18.70 8.81
CA VAL A 365 -14.57 -17.28 8.62
C VAL A 365 -13.09 -17.03 8.87
N TYR A 366 -12.43 -16.34 7.95
CA TYR A 366 -11.03 -15.96 8.00
C TYR A 366 -10.92 -14.45 7.97
N ALA A 367 -9.87 -13.88 8.57
CA ALA A 367 -9.64 -12.45 8.57
C ALA A 367 -8.17 -12.10 8.31
N LEU A 368 -7.94 -11.06 7.50
CA LEU A 368 -6.63 -10.71 6.95
C LEU A 368 -6.34 -9.21 7.09
N GLY A 369 -5.06 -8.87 7.22
CA GLY A 369 -4.57 -7.49 7.31
C GLY A 369 -5.07 -6.74 8.54
N ASP A 370 -5.11 -5.41 8.45
CA ASP A 370 -5.33 -4.51 9.60
C ASP A 370 -6.67 -4.71 10.33
N CYS A 371 -7.62 -5.48 9.78
CA CYS A 371 -8.88 -5.77 10.47
C CYS A 371 -8.75 -6.86 11.55
N ALA A 372 -7.64 -7.61 11.56
CA ALA A 372 -7.43 -8.74 12.45
C ALA A 372 -6.00 -8.80 13.01
N SER A 373 -5.84 -9.55 14.09
CA SER A 373 -4.55 -9.90 14.67
C SER A 373 -4.53 -11.38 15.00
N VAL A 374 -3.40 -12.03 14.73
CA VAL A 374 -3.18 -13.42 15.10
C VAL A 374 -2.99 -13.49 16.61
N ASP A 375 -3.92 -14.15 17.30
CA ASP A 375 -3.84 -14.39 18.73
C ASP A 375 -2.95 -15.59 18.98
N GLN A 376 -1.64 -15.33 18.99
CA GLN A 376 -0.62 -16.36 19.18
C GLN A 376 -0.90 -17.13 20.47
N ARG A 377 -0.98 -18.45 20.33
CA ARG A 377 -1.33 -19.31 21.45
C ARG A 377 -0.17 -19.44 22.42
N LYS A 378 -0.49 -19.47 23.70
CA LYS A 378 0.48 -19.57 24.79
C LYS A 378 0.92 -21.01 24.98
N VAL A 379 2.22 -21.26 25.07
CA VAL A 379 2.73 -22.61 25.34
C VAL A 379 2.30 -23.07 26.73
N MET A 380 2.25 -22.15 27.69
CA MET A 380 1.86 -22.45 29.07
C MET A 380 0.39 -22.87 29.22
N GLU A 381 -0.49 -22.49 28.29
CA GLU A 381 -1.90 -22.92 28.30
C GLU A 381 -2.07 -24.40 27.90
N ASP A 382 -1.09 -24.97 27.18
CA ASP A 382 -1.13 -26.34 26.70
C ASP A 382 -0.02 -27.22 27.30
N ILE A 383 0.79 -26.69 28.22
CA ILE A 383 2.02 -27.31 28.74
C ILE A 383 1.80 -28.74 29.27
N SER A 384 0.74 -28.97 30.05
CA SER A 384 0.44 -30.30 30.59
C SER A 384 -0.01 -31.28 29.52
N THR A 385 -0.68 -30.78 28.47
CA THR A 385 -1.09 -31.61 27.33
C THR A 385 0.11 -31.95 26.44
N ILE A 386 1.02 -31.00 26.27
CA ILE A 386 2.28 -31.21 25.56
C ILE A 386 3.13 -32.25 26.31
N PHE A 387 3.29 -32.08 27.63
CA PHE A 387 4.02 -33.02 28.49
C PHE A 387 3.49 -34.45 28.34
N LYS A 388 2.18 -34.63 28.53
CA LYS A 388 1.53 -35.94 28.38
C LYS A 388 1.65 -36.54 26.96
N ALA A 389 1.74 -35.70 25.94
CA ALA A 389 1.91 -36.18 24.56
C ALA A 389 3.37 -36.54 24.24
N ALA A 390 4.32 -36.00 24.99
CA ALA A 390 5.75 -36.26 24.86
C ALA A 390 6.20 -37.47 25.68
N ASP A 391 5.65 -37.63 26.89
CA ASP A 391 5.85 -38.78 27.79
C ASP A 391 5.17 -40.01 27.18
N LYS A 392 5.92 -40.79 26.39
CA LYS A 392 5.38 -41.93 25.63
C LYS A 392 5.33 -43.19 26.45
N ASP A 393 6.21 -43.30 27.44
CA ASP A 393 6.29 -44.45 28.34
C ASP A 393 5.43 -44.29 29.61
N ASP A 394 4.79 -43.12 29.81
CA ASP A 394 3.95 -42.77 30.96
C ASP A 394 4.76 -42.86 32.27
N SER A 395 6.05 -42.54 32.21
CA SER A 395 6.98 -42.57 33.34
C SER A 395 6.74 -41.42 34.33
N GLY A 396 6.09 -40.34 33.88
CA GLY A 396 5.88 -39.12 34.66
C GLY A 396 7.06 -38.13 34.57
N THR A 397 8.05 -38.45 33.74
CA THR A 397 9.24 -37.64 33.45
C THR A 397 9.47 -37.60 31.94
N LEU A 398 10.10 -36.54 31.43
CA LEU A 398 10.50 -36.47 30.03
C LEU A 398 11.99 -36.71 29.90
N SER A 399 12.37 -37.65 29.05
CA SER A 399 13.74 -37.78 28.55
C SER A 399 14.05 -36.74 27.45
N ILE A 400 15.34 -36.53 27.16
CA ILE A 400 15.78 -35.64 26.08
C ILE A 400 15.27 -36.14 24.72
N GLU A 401 15.25 -37.45 24.48
CA GLU A 401 14.76 -38.07 23.25
C GLU A 401 13.26 -37.83 23.05
N GLU A 402 12.45 -38.01 24.10
CA GLU A 402 11.01 -37.76 24.07
C GLU A 402 10.68 -36.30 23.79
N PHE A 403 11.41 -35.40 24.45
CA PHE A 403 11.22 -33.98 24.19
C PHE A 403 11.66 -33.58 22.78
N ARG A 404 12.77 -34.13 22.26
CA ARG A 404 13.20 -33.90 20.86
C ARG A 404 12.15 -34.35 19.85
N ASP A 405 11.40 -35.44 20.11
CA ASP A 405 10.33 -35.92 19.20
C ASP A 405 9.18 -34.92 19.03
N VAL A 406 8.86 -34.15 20.07
CA VAL A 406 7.76 -33.17 20.05
C VAL A 406 8.24 -31.73 19.81
N LEU A 407 9.53 -31.45 19.98
CA LEU A 407 10.09 -30.10 19.93
C LEU A 407 9.81 -29.39 18.59
N GLU A 408 9.92 -30.10 17.47
CA GLU A 408 9.64 -29.53 16.15
C GLU A 408 8.15 -29.13 16.02
N ASP A 409 7.23 -30.00 16.43
CA ASP A 409 5.79 -29.69 16.43
C ASP A 409 5.45 -28.55 17.41
N ILE A 410 6.17 -28.45 18.54
CA ILE A 410 6.06 -27.34 19.49
C ILE A 410 6.55 -26.04 18.85
N ILE A 411 7.72 -26.02 18.22
CA ILE A 411 8.27 -24.81 17.59
C ILE A 411 7.36 -24.32 16.47
N ILE A 412 6.86 -25.23 15.62
CA ILE A 412 5.94 -24.88 14.54
C ILE A 412 4.66 -24.25 15.09
N ARG A 413 4.13 -24.78 16.19
CA ARG A 413 2.86 -24.31 16.78
C ARG A 413 3.02 -23.09 17.70
N TYR A 414 4.14 -22.98 18.38
CA TYR A 414 4.49 -21.95 19.37
C TYR A 414 5.84 -21.33 18.97
N PRO A 415 5.91 -20.52 17.88
CA PRO A 415 7.15 -19.95 17.37
C PRO A 415 7.91 -19.09 18.39
N GLN A 416 7.24 -18.58 19.44
CA GLN A 416 7.90 -17.91 20.55
C GLN A 416 8.89 -18.82 21.31
N VAL A 417 8.72 -20.15 21.24
CA VAL A 417 9.65 -21.13 21.83
C VAL A 417 11.00 -21.02 21.11
N ASP A 418 11.02 -21.02 19.78
CA ASP A 418 12.27 -20.89 19.00
C ASP A 418 13.00 -19.58 19.29
N LEU A 419 12.26 -18.47 19.40
CA LEU A 419 12.82 -17.18 19.79
C LEU A 419 13.45 -17.24 21.19
N TYR A 420 12.78 -17.88 22.15
CA TYR A 420 13.30 -18.04 23.50
C TYR A 420 14.60 -18.87 23.52
N LEU A 421 14.64 -19.99 22.78
CA LEU A 421 15.81 -20.86 22.68
C LEU A 421 17.01 -20.12 22.08
N LYS A 422 16.80 -19.39 20.97
CA LYS A 422 17.84 -18.57 20.33
C LYS A 422 18.37 -17.48 21.26
N ASN A 423 17.49 -16.77 21.95
CA ASN A 423 17.87 -15.69 22.88
C ASN A 423 18.66 -16.19 24.10
N LYS A 424 18.42 -17.44 24.53
CA LYS A 424 19.14 -18.07 25.63
C LYS A 424 20.43 -18.77 25.20
N HIS A 425 20.76 -18.74 23.90
CA HIS A 425 21.85 -19.51 23.30
C HIS A 425 21.73 -21.02 23.58
N PHE A 426 20.51 -21.51 23.73
CA PHE A 426 20.25 -22.94 23.83
C PHE A 426 20.32 -23.52 22.43
N LEU A 427 21.41 -24.26 22.17
CA LEU A 427 21.68 -24.89 20.88
C LEU A 427 21.00 -26.25 20.78
N GLU A 428 20.68 -26.87 21.92
CA GLU A 428 20.07 -28.19 21.99
C GLU A 428 18.98 -28.27 23.06
N ALA A 429 18.04 -29.21 22.86
CA ALA A 429 17.00 -29.57 23.81
C ALA A 429 17.50 -29.76 25.25
N LYS A 430 18.69 -30.36 25.42
CA LYS A 430 19.31 -30.64 26.72
C LYS A 430 19.58 -29.39 27.56
N ASP A 431 19.73 -28.23 26.93
CA ASP A 431 20.00 -26.98 27.66
C ASP A 431 18.79 -26.49 28.46
N LEU A 432 17.59 -26.98 28.14
CA LEU A 432 16.36 -26.74 28.93
C LEU A 432 16.27 -27.63 30.16
N PHE A 433 17.05 -28.72 30.22
CA PHE A 433 16.98 -29.78 31.22
C PHE A 433 18.10 -29.56 32.26
N ARG A 434 18.08 -28.38 32.87
CA ARG A 434 19.01 -28.00 33.95
C ARG A 434 18.25 -27.86 35.25
N ASP A 435 18.78 -28.44 36.32
CA ASP A 435 18.20 -28.33 37.65
C ASP A 435 18.30 -26.88 38.20
N SER A 436 17.65 -26.64 39.35
CA SER A 436 17.70 -25.34 40.05
C SER A 436 19.10 -24.91 40.52
N GLY A 437 20.09 -25.82 40.50
CA GLY A 437 21.51 -25.57 40.76
C GLY A 437 22.38 -25.42 39.50
N GLY A 438 21.81 -25.58 38.31
CA GLY A 438 22.50 -25.50 37.01
C GLY A 438 23.15 -26.80 36.53
N ASN A 439 22.92 -27.95 37.19
CA ASN A 439 23.42 -29.24 36.74
C ASN A 439 22.54 -29.82 35.63
N GLU A 440 23.15 -30.51 34.68
CA GLU A 440 22.44 -31.22 33.62
C GLU A 440 21.69 -32.43 34.21
N THR A 441 20.41 -32.55 33.90
CA THR A 441 19.59 -33.71 34.26
C THR A 441 19.16 -34.46 33.00
N GLU A 442 19.23 -35.78 33.02
CA GLU A 442 18.83 -36.62 31.86
C GLU A 442 17.31 -36.63 31.67
N GLU A 443 16.55 -36.37 32.74
CA GLU A 443 15.09 -36.36 32.77
C GLU A 443 14.55 -35.12 33.51
N VAL A 444 13.36 -34.67 33.14
CA VAL A 444 12.66 -33.54 33.77
C VAL A 444 11.19 -33.87 34.02
N ASP A 445 10.73 -33.62 35.25
CA ASP A 445 9.32 -33.77 35.61
C ASP A 445 8.45 -32.60 35.10
N ILE A 446 7.14 -32.68 35.29
CA ILE A 446 6.21 -31.65 34.79
C ILE A 446 6.45 -30.26 35.39
N GLU A 447 6.91 -30.18 36.63
CA GLU A 447 7.17 -28.90 37.29
C GLU A 447 8.47 -28.26 36.78
N GLY A 448 9.53 -29.04 36.60
CA GLY A 448 10.75 -28.61 35.92
C GLY A 448 10.47 -28.18 34.47
N PHE A 449 9.61 -28.91 33.75
CA PHE A 449 9.23 -28.57 32.38
C PHE A 449 8.47 -27.24 32.30
N LYS A 450 7.52 -27.01 33.22
CA LYS A 450 6.83 -25.72 33.35
C LYS A 450 7.81 -24.60 33.68
N LEU A 451 8.76 -24.83 34.58
CA LEU A 451 9.75 -23.83 34.96
C LEU A 451 10.62 -23.43 33.77
N ALA A 452 11.11 -24.42 33.01
CA ALA A 452 11.94 -24.22 31.82
C ALA A 452 11.27 -23.34 30.75
N LEU A 453 9.95 -23.49 30.56
CA LEU A 453 9.20 -22.75 29.53
C LEU A 453 8.38 -21.56 30.08
N SER A 454 8.43 -21.29 31.38
CA SER A 454 7.63 -20.25 32.05
C SER A 454 7.79 -18.84 31.47
N HIS A 455 8.97 -18.53 30.93
CA HIS A 455 9.30 -17.23 30.34
C HIS A 455 9.17 -17.18 28.82
N VAL A 456 8.80 -18.28 28.17
CA VAL A 456 8.68 -18.33 26.69
C VAL A 456 7.59 -17.39 26.20
N ASP A 457 6.44 -17.40 26.86
CA ASP A 457 5.29 -16.61 26.44
C ASP A 457 5.52 -15.09 26.59
N SER A 458 6.55 -14.66 27.31
CA SER A 458 6.95 -13.25 27.36
C SER A 458 7.64 -12.76 26.08
N GLN A 459 8.07 -13.67 25.21
CA GLN A 459 8.72 -13.37 23.93
C GLN A 459 7.72 -13.16 22.78
N MET A 460 6.42 -13.32 23.03
CA MET A 460 5.40 -13.13 22.00
C MET A 460 5.37 -11.70 21.49
N LYS A 461 5.38 -11.56 20.17
CA LYS A 461 5.23 -10.29 19.46
C LYS A 461 3.99 -10.36 18.59
N SER A 462 3.14 -9.33 18.66
CA SER A 462 2.04 -9.17 17.72
C SER A 462 2.57 -8.75 16.35
N LEU A 463 1.97 -9.25 15.28
CA LEU A 463 2.31 -8.81 13.93
C LEU A 463 1.93 -7.34 13.72
N PRO A 464 2.77 -6.54 13.05
CA PRO A 464 2.47 -5.14 12.77
C PRO A 464 1.39 -5.02 11.68
N ALA A 465 0.55 -3.98 11.76
CA ALA A 465 -0.46 -3.67 10.76
C ALA A 465 0.20 -3.08 9.49
N THR A 466 0.65 -3.94 8.59
CA THR A 466 1.39 -3.54 7.37
C THR A 466 0.86 -4.23 6.12
N ALA A 467 1.05 -3.58 4.98
CA ALA A 467 0.80 -4.14 3.66
C ALA A 467 1.53 -5.49 3.44
N GLN A 468 2.75 -5.62 3.97
CA GLN A 468 3.56 -6.83 3.84
C GLN A 468 2.92 -8.02 4.58
N VAL A 469 2.48 -7.82 5.83
CA VAL A 469 1.76 -8.85 6.60
C VAL A 469 0.46 -9.22 5.88
N ALA A 470 -0.35 -8.23 5.50
CA ALA A 470 -1.63 -8.48 4.82
C ALA A 470 -1.45 -9.26 3.49
N ALA A 471 -0.44 -8.91 2.70
CA ALA A 471 -0.16 -9.59 1.45
C ALA A 471 0.26 -11.06 1.66
N GLN A 472 1.16 -11.33 2.63
CA GLN A 472 1.58 -12.69 2.95
C GLN A 472 0.42 -13.53 3.50
N GLN A 473 -0.44 -12.94 4.35
CA GLN A 473 -1.65 -13.59 4.85
C GLN A 473 -2.61 -13.98 3.71
N GLY A 474 -2.83 -13.10 2.74
CA GLY A 474 -3.66 -13.38 1.57
C GLY A 474 -3.13 -14.53 0.72
N THR A 475 -1.83 -14.52 0.40
CA THR A 475 -1.18 -15.61 -0.35
C THR A 475 -1.19 -16.93 0.42
N TYR A 476 -0.92 -16.90 1.73
CA TYR A 476 -0.98 -18.07 2.59
C TYR A 476 -2.38 -18.72 2.58
N LEU A 477 -3.43 -17.92 2.81
CA LEU A 477 -4.79 -18.45 2.88
C LEU A 477 -5.25 -19.00 1.52
N ALA A 478 -4.91 -18.33 0.43
CA ALA A 478 -5.18 -18.83 -0.92
C ALA A 478 -4.50 -20.19 -1.15
N ARG A 479 -3.23 -20.34 -0.76
CA ARG A 479 -2.52 -21.62 -0.83
C ARG A 479 -3.23 -22.71 -0.03
N CYS A 480 -3.67 -22.42 1.19
CA CYS A 480 -4.39 -23.39 2.02
C CYS A 480 -5.71 -23.85 1.38
N LEU A 481 -6.51 -22.92 0.84
CA LEU A 481 -7.75 -23.27 0.15
C LEU A 481 -7.51 -24.07 -1.14
N ASN A 482 -6.47 -23.74 -1.90
CA ASN A 482 -6.14 -24.45 -3.14
C ASN A 482 -5.74 -25.91 -2.90
N HIS A 483 -5.09 -26.20 -1.76
CA HIS A 483 -4.63 -27.55 -1.42
C HIS A 483 -5.57 -28.26 -0.42
N TRP A 484 -6.76 -27.74 -0.18
CA TRP A 484 -7.62 -28.18 0.92
C TRP A 484 -7.91 -29.69 0.92
N ASP A 485 -8.34 -30.25 -0.21
CA ASP A 485 -8.68 -31.66 -0.31
C ASP A 485 -7.45 -32.58 -0.22
N GLN A 486 -6.31 -32.12 -0.72
CA GLN A 486 -5.03 -32.82 -0.62
C GLN A 486 -4.56 -32.87 0.84
N CYS A 487 -4.53 -31.74 1.54
CA CYS A 487 -4.09 -31.63 2.92
C CYS A 487 -5.05 -32.30 3.91
N LYS A 488 -6.34 -32.44 3.56
CA LYS A 488 -7.28 -33.25 4.34
C LYS A 488 -6.92 -34.73 4.31
N SER A 489 -6.36 -35.21 3.20
CA SER A 489 -5.95 -36.60 3.02
C SER A 489 -4.53 -36.86 3.52
N ASN A 490 -3.62 -35.90 3.33
CA ASN A 490 -2.24 -35.93 3.78
C ASN A 490 -1.89 -34.62 4.51
N PRO A 491 -2.13 -34.54 5.83
CA PRO A 491 -1.93 -33.32 6.61
C PRO A 491 -0.45 -32.89 6.68
N GLU A 492 -0.18 -31.61 6.44
CA GLU A 492 1.16 -31.02 6.49
C GLU A 492 1.48 -30.36 7.85
N GLY A 493 0.45 -30.04 8.63
CA GLY A 493 0.57 -29.28 9.87
C GLY A 493 1.14 -30.08 11.04
N PRO A 494 1.38 -29.40 12.18
CA PRO A 494 1.92 -30.03 13.38
C PRO A 494 0.91 -30.99 14.02
N ARG A 495 1.40 -31.84 14.93
CA ARG A 495 0.55 -32.73 15.74
C ARG A 495 -0.48 -31.93 16.56
N ARG A 496 -1.68 -32.47 16.68
CA ARG A 496 -2.71 -31.94 17.59
C ARG A 496 -2.45 -32.50 18.99
N PHE A 497 -2.08 -31.64 19.94
CA PHE A 497 -1.88 -32.09 21.33
C PHE A 497 -3.20 -32.39 22.08
N LYS A 498 -4.29 -31.68 21.79
CA LYS A 498 -5.60 -31.85 22.47
C LYS A 498 -6.50 -32.92 21.85
N SER A 499 -6.16 -33.43 20.68
CA SER A 499 -6.97 -34.41 19.93
C SER A 499 -6.09 -35.23 19.01
N SER A 500 -6.55 -36.40 18.57
CA SER A 500 -5.79 -37.25 17.67
C SER A 500 -5.56 -36.61 16.29
N GLY A 501 -4.41 -36.90 15.67
CA GLY A 501 -4.08 -36.52 14.30
C GLY A 501 -3.21 -35.27 14.19
N ARG A 502 -3.12 -34.74 12.97
CA ARG A 502 -2.32 -33.54 12.63
C ARG A 502 -3.24 -32.44 12.11
N HIS A 503 -2.78 -31.21 12.20
CA HIS A 503 -3.42 -30.10 11.50
C HIS A 503 -3.21 -30.23 10.00
N GLU A 504 -4.18 -29.82 9.21
CA GLU A 504 -4.17 -29.97 7.75
C GLU A 504 -3.03 -29.15 7.13
N PHE A 505 -2.79 -27.95 7.65
CA PHE A 505 -1.77 -27.02 7.14
C PHE A 505 -0.78 -26.61 8.21
N LEU A 506 0.42 -26.19 7.79
CA LEU A 506 1.32 -25.41 8.63
C LEU A 506 0.66 -24.07 9.03
N PRO A 507 0.89 -23.57 10.26
CA PRO A 507 0.39 -22.27 10.68
C PRO A 507 1.01 -21.13 9.85
N PHE A 508 0.36 -19.97 9.85
CA PHE A 508 0.87 -18.77 9.22
C PHE A 508 2.13 -18.28 9.92
N GLU A 509 3.21 -18.18 9.18
CA GLU A 509 4.48 -17.61 9.63
C GLU A 509 4.77 -16.33 8.85
N TYR A 510 4.89 -15.21 9.56
CA TYR A 510 5.26 -13.94 8.95
C TYR A 510 6.78 -13.87 8.74
N ARG A 511 7.19 -13.56 7.50
CA ARG A 511 8.59 -13.29 7.17
C ARG A 511 8.79 -11.79 6.95
N HIS A 512 9.53 -11.14 7.84
CA HIS A 512 9.89 -9.74 7.69
C HIS A 512 10.90 -9.58 6.54
N LEU A 513 10.53 -8.86 5.48
CA LEU A 513 11.41 -8.67 4.30
C LEU A 513 12.21 -7.36 4.34
N GLY A 514 12.11 -6.62 5.45
CA GLY A 514 12.64 -5.27 5.58
C GLY A 514 11.57 -4.20 5.44
N GLN A 515 11.95 -2.98 5.81
CA GLN A 515 11.12 -1.78 5.77
C GLN A 515 11.95 -0.58 5.26
N PHE A 516 11.26 0.38 4.64
CA PHE A 516 11.85 1.58 4.06
C PHE A 516 11.14 2.82 4.60
N ALA A 517 11.88 3.92 4.70
CA ALA A 517 11.38 5.25 4.99
C ALA A 517 12.06 6.26 4.05
N PRO A 518 11.39 6.69 2.96
CA PRO A 518 11.73 7.91 2.23
C PRO A 518 11.80 9.12 3.15
N LEU A 519 12.84 9.94 3.00
CA LEU A 519 13.10 11.10 3.87
C LEU A 519 13.16 12.41 3.08
N GLY A 520 12.94 12.40 1.77
CA GLY A 520 13.00 13.59 0.91
C GLY A 520 14.42 13.97 0.52
N GLY A 521 14.57 14.93 -0.38
CA GLY A 521 15.85 15.36 -0.96
C GLY A 521 16.66 14.21 -1.56
N ASP A 522 15.98 13.31 -2.29
CA ASP A 522 16.55 12.09 -2.88
C ASP A 522 17.22 11.12 -1.88
N GLN A 523 16.77 11.08 -0.62
CA GLN A 523 17.31 10.18 0.41
C GLN A 523 16.23 9.29 1.02
N ALA A 524 16.60 8.04 1.32
CA ALA A 524 15.79 7.10 2.09
C ALA A 524 16.62 6.40 3.16
N ALA A 525 15.94 5.82 4.14
CA ALA A 525 16.46 4.84 5.06
C ALA A 525 15.81 3.48 4.81
N ALA A 526 16.56 2.42 5.06
CA ALA A 526 16.10 1.05 4.95
C ALA A 526 16.66 0.20 6.09
N GLU A 527 15.81 -0.65 6.63
CA GLU A 527 16.17 -1.71 7.56
C GLU A 527 15.81 -3.04 6.89
N LEU A 528 16.81 -3.84 6.54
CA LEU A 528 16.65 -5.14 5.88
C LEU A 528 16.98 -6.30 6.84
N PRO A 529 16.52 -7.52 6.54
CA PRO A 529 16.77 -8.69 7.39
C PRO A 529 18.26 -8.92 7.66
N GLY A 530 18.57 -9.38 8.89
CA GLY A 530 19.95 -9.60 9.33
C GLY A 530 20.65 -8.34 9.85
N ASP A 531 19.92 -7.47 10.55
CA ASP A 531 20.38 -6.22 11.19
C ASP A 531 21.06 -5.23 10.22
N TRP A 532 20.70 -5.30 8.93
CA TRP A 532 21.29 -4.46 7.90
C TRP A 532 20.55 -3.13 7.79
N VAL A 533 21.25 -2.04 8.09
CA VAL A 533 20.73 -0.66 8.00
C VAL A 533 21.48 0.10 6.91
N SER A 534 20.72 0.73 6.00
CA SER A 534 21.27 1.56 4.91
C SER A 534 20.53 2.90 4.84
N MET A 535 21.26 4.00 4.61
CA MET A 535 20.71 5.37 4.61
C MET A 535 21.37 6.22 3.53
N GLY A 536 20.60 7.14 2.91
CA GLY A 536 21.08 8.11 1.93
C GLY A 536 20.65 7.82 0.48
N HIS A 537 21.39 8.40 -0.48
CA HIS A 537 20.99 8.41 -1.90
C HIS A 537 21.02 7.04 -2.57
N SER A 538 21.98 6.17 -2.23
CA SER A 538 22.00 4.80 -2.76
C SER A 538 20.78 3.99 -2.30
N THR A 539 20.33 4.23 -1.07
CA THR A 539 19.13 3.62 -0.50
C THR A 539 17.85 4.10 -1.21
N GLN A 540 17.81 5.35 -1.69
CA GLN A 540 16.70 5.86 -2.49
C GLN A 540 16.53 5.07 -3.80
N TRP A 541 17.63 4.73 -4.49
CA TRP A 541 17.58 3.89 -5.69
C TRP A 541 17.11 2.46 -5.40
N LEU A 542 17.53 1.91 -4.26
CA LEU A 542 17.02 0.61 -3.79
C LEU A 542 15.52 0.68 -3.51
N TRP A 543 15.06 1.76 -2.86
CA TRP A 543 13.65 2.02 -2.60
C TRP A 543 12.82 2.08 -3.90
N TYR A 544 13.23 2.88 -4.89
CA TYR A 544 12.58 2.95 -6.21
C TYR A 544 12.48 1.56 -6.85
N SER A 545 13.57 0.79 -6.83
CA SER A 545 13.63 -0.55 -7.43
C SER A 545 12.66 -1.53 -6.76
N VAL A 546 12.66 -1.56 -5.43
CA VAL A 546 11.76 -2.42 -4.64
C VAL A 546 10.31 -2.02 -4.87
N TYR A 547 9.97 -0.73 -4.78
CA TYR A 547 8.58 -0.26 -4.90
C TYR A 547 8.02 -0.44 -6.32
N ALA A 548 8.84 -0.28 -7.37
CA ALA A 548 8.44 -0.63 -8.72
C ALA A 548 8.16 -2.13 -8.87
N SER A 549 9.01 -2.99 -8.29
CA SER A 549 8.82 -4.45 -8.35
C SER A 549 7.54 -4.91 -7.64
N LYS A 550 7.14 -4.23 -6.55
CA LYS A 550 5.97 -4.58 -5.73
C LYS A 550 4.63 -4.10 -6.29
N GLN A 551 4.62 -3.29 -7.35
CA GLN A 551 3.38 -2.88 -8.01
C GLN A 551 2.53 -4.09 -8.45
N VAL A 552 1.21 -3.98 -8.32
CA VAL A 552 0.29 -5.11 -8.51
C VAL A 552 0.16 -5.54 -9.98
N SER A 553 0.43 -4.62 -10.92
CA SER A 553 0.26 -4.83 -12.35
C SER A 553 1.43 -4.25 -13.17
N TRP A 554 1.61 -4.76 -14.40
CA TRP A 554 2.59 -4.18 -15.33
C TRP A 554 2.25 -2.73 -15.72
N ARG A 555 0.94 -2.39 -15.76
CA ARG A 555 0.45 -1.03 -15.99
C ARG A 555 0.95 -0.08 -14.89
N THR A 556 0.64 -0.37 -13.63
CA THR A 556 1.04 0.46 -12.48
C THR A 556 2.56 0.58 -12.38
N ARG A 557 3.31 -0.52 -12.59
CA ARG A 557 4.78 -0.49 -12.66
C ARG A 557 5.33 0.48 -13.71
N TYR A 558 4.79 0.45 -14.92
CA TYR A 558 5.22 1.36 -15.99
C TYR A 558 4.85 2.81 -15.69
N LEU A 559 3.65 3.04 -15.16
CA LEU A 559 3.17 4.39 -14.83
C LEU A 559 4.01 5.05 -13.74
N VAL A 560 4.25 4.36 -12.63
CA VAL A 560 5.05 4.87 -11.51
C VAL A 560 6.47 5.21 -11.95
N VAL A 561 7.14 4.32 -12.70
CA VAL A 561 8.49 4.60 -13.23
C VAL A 561 8.47 5.79 -14.19
N GLY A 562 7.43 5.88 -15.04
CA GLY A 562 7.26 7.02 -15.95
C GLY A 562 7.07 8.35 -15.23
N ASP A 563 6.32 8.36 -14.13
CA ASP A 563 6.09 9.56 -13.33
C ASP A 563 7.38 10.01 -12.61
N TRP A 564 8.17 9.07 -12.05
CA TRP A 564 9.48 9.39 -11.48
C TRP A 564 10.45 9.97 -12.52
N VAL A 565 10.47 9.42 -13.74
CA VAL A 565 11.30 9.96 -14.84
C VAL A 565 10.82 11.37 -15.23
N ALA A 566 9.51 11.59 -15.31
CA ALA A 566 8.95 12.89 -15.63
C ALA A 566 9.28 13.94 -14.54
N ALA A 567 9.24 13.55 -13.26
CA ALA A 567 9.62 14.39 -12.13
C ALA A 567 11.10 14.84 -12.22
N GLN A 568 12.02 13.93 -12.59
CA GLN A 568 13.46 14.24 -12.70
C GLN A 568 13.83 15.05 -13.96
N GLN A 569 13.18 14.80 -15.11
CA GLN A 569 13.58 15.39 -16.40
C GLN A 569 13.10 16.84 -16.60
N GLY A 570 12.01 17.27 -15.96
CA GLY A 570 11.49 18.64 -16.08
C GLY A 570 12.46 19.71 -15.58
N THR A 571 13.17 19.41 -14.49
CA THR A 571 14.07 20.34 -13.78
C THR A 571 15.43 20.49 -14.49
N TYR A 572 15.93 19.41 -15.11
CA TYR A 572 17.16 19.41 -15.90
C TYR A 572 17.00 20.21 -17.21
N LEU A 573 15.90 20.01 -17.95
CA LEU A 573 15.68 20.67 -19.24
C LEU A 573 15.38 22.18 -19.09
N ALA A 574 14.71 22.59 -18.00
CA ALA A 574 14.45 23.99 -17.69
C ALA A 574 15.74 24.78 -17.37
N ARG A 575 16.74 24.15 -16.73
CA ARG A 575 18.07 24.76 -16.53
C ARG A 575 18.84 24.94 -17.83
N CYS A 576 18.65 24.06 -18.81
CA CYS A 576 19.31 24.16 -20.12
C CYS A 576 18.73 25.25 -21.04
N LEU A 577 17.49 25.71 -20.80
CA LEU A 577 16.77 26.64 -21.70
C LEU A 577 16.64 28.08 -21.17
N ASN A 578 17.01 28.37 -19.93
CA ASN A 578 17.02 29.72 -19.34
C ASN A 578 18.16 30.64 -19.85
N ARG A 579 18.55 30.50 -21.11
CA ARG A 579 19.47 31.42 -21.84
C ARG A 579 18.82 31.93 -23.14
N TRP A 580 17.56 32.33 -23.06
CA TRP A 580 16.78 32.87 -24.17
C TRP A 580 16.59 34.40 -24.07
N ASP A 581 17.63 35.14 -23.68
CA ASP A 581 17.62 36.60 -23.78
C ASP A 581 18.07 37.03 -25.18
N GLN A 582 17.15 36.96 -26.14
CA GLN A 582 17.20 37.74 -27.39
C GLN A 582 15.84 37.70 -28.07
N CYS A 583 15.05 38.77 -27.90
CA CYS A 583 14.08 39.32 -28.87
C CYS A 583 13.07 40.25 -28.17
N LYS A 584 13.45 41.52 -27.96
CA LYS A 584 12.55 42.60 -27.50
C LYS A 584 12.92 43.96 -28.12
N SER A 585 13.00 44.07 -29.45
CA SER A 585 13.41 45.36 -30.04
C SER A 585 12.81 45.74 -31.40
N ASN A 586 11.61 45.29 -31.81
CA ASN A 586 10.94 45.88 -32.98
C ASN A 586 9.40 45.78 -32.98
N PRO A 587 8.66 46.91 -33.10
CA PRO A 587 7.20 46.93 -33.29
C PRO A 587 6.76 46.85 -34.78
N GLU A 588 5.65 46.15 -35.07
CA GLU A 588 5.28 45.66 -36.42
C GLU A 588 3.99 46.24 -37.06
N GLY A 589 3.28 47.19 -36.44
CA GLY A 589 2.00 47.66 -37.01
C GLY A 589 2.12 48.62 -38.22
N PRO A 590 1.04 48.81 -38.99
CA PRO A 590 1.02 49.67 -40.17
C PRO A 590 1.12 51.17 -39.82
N ARG A 591 1.67 52.00 -40.71
CA ARG A 591 1.83 53.45 -40.51
C ARG A 591 0.49 54.16 -40.42
N HIS A 592 0.39 55.14 -39.52
CA HIS A 592 -0.74 56.07 -39.46
C HIS A 592 -0.79 56.90 -40.75
N PHE A 593 -1.98 57.05 -41.35
CA PHE A 593 -2.17 57.78 -42.60
C PHE A 593 -2.35 59.30 -42.43
N LYS A 594 -2.48 59.80 -41.18
CA LYS A 594 -2.72 61.24 -40.90
C LYS A 594 -1.82 61.86 -39.80
N SER A 595 -0.88 61.11 -39.23
CA SER A 595 0.13 61.61 -38.28
C SER A 595 1.40 60.73 -38.36
N SER A 596 2.53 61.19 -37.83
CA SER A 596 3.76 60.39 -37.79
C SER A 596 3.71 59.32 -36.70
N GLY A 597 3.70 58.04 -37.09
CA GLY A 597 3.76 56.87 -36.21
C GLY A 597 3.24 55.60 -36.89
N ARG A 598 3.31 54.45 -36.20
CA ARG A 598 2.70 53.16 -36.59
C ARG A 598 1.69 52.76 -35.51
N HIS A 599 0.58 52.14 -35.89
CA HIS A 599 -0.31 51.50 -34.93
C HIS A 599 0.48 50.47 -34.10
N GLU A 600 0.24 50.37 -32.80
CA GLU A 600 0.98 49.45 -31.94
C GLU A 600 0.74 47.97 -32.29
N PHE A 601 -0.41 47.63 -32.88
CA PHE A 601 -0.76 46.25 -33.25
C PHE A 601 -1.46 46.19 -34.61
N LEU A 602 -1.32 45.05 -35.31
CA LEU A 602 -2.07 44.73 -36.53
C LEU A 602 -3.57 44.56 -36.22
N PRO A 603 -4.48 44.95 -37.13
CA PRO A 603 -5.90 44.65 -36.97
C PRO A 603 -6.11 43.13 -36.90
N PHE A 604 -6.93 42.67 -35.94
CA PHE A 604 -7.24 41.26 -35.78
C PHE A 604 -7.93 40.72 -37.04
N GLN A 605 -7.26 39.80 -37.72
CA GLN A 605 -7.84 39.02 -38.80
C GLN A 605 -8.06 37.59 -38.30
N TYR A 606 -9.32 37.21 -38.13
CA TYR A 606 -9.65 35.82 -37.79
C TYR A 606 -9.30 34.92 -38.98
N ARG A 607 -8.27 34.09 -38.79
CA ARG A 607 -7.94 33.00 -39.72
C ARG A 607 -8.47 31.71 -39.12
N HIS A 608 -9.55 31.19 -39.67
CA HIS A 608 -10.02 29.84 -39.35
C HIS A 608 -8.95 28.85 -39.83
N LEU A 609 -8.32 28.12 -38.91
CA LEU A 609 -7.27 27.13 -39.21
C LEU A 609 -7.86 25.73 -39.44
N GLY A 610 -9.18 25.64 -39.56
CA GLY A 610 -9.91 24.39 -39.61
C GLY A 610 -10.41 23.92 -38.24
N GLN A 611 -11.32 22.97 -38.28
CA GLN A 611 -11.93 22.34 -37.11
C GLN A 611 -11.76 20.83 -37.19
N PHE A 612 -11.63 20.20 -36.02
CA PHE A 612 -11.59 18.75 -35.91
C PHE A 612 -12.69 18.29 -34.96
N ALA A 613 -13.30 17.16 -35.28
CA ALA A 613 -14.27 16.47 -34.44
C ALA A 613 -13.82 15.02 -34.23
N PRO A 614 -13.48 14.58 -33.00
CA PRO A 614 -13.28 13.16 -32.73
C PRO A 614 -14.61 12.42 -32.88
N LEU A 615 -14.62 11.32 -33.64
CA LEU A 615 -15.83 10.55 -33.97
C LEU A 615 -15.98 9.27 -33.13
N GLY A 616 -14.99 8.94 -32.28
CA GLY A 616 -14.92 7.66 -31.58
C GLY A 616 -14.27 6.56 -32.44
N GLY A 617 -14.04 5.38 -31.86
CA GLY A 617 -13.41 4.25 -32.59
C GLY A 617 -12.01 4.53 -33.16
N ASP A 618 -11.26 5.45 -32.55
CA ASP A 618 -9.97 5.95 -33.06
C ASP A 618 -10.06 6.63 -34.44
N GLN A 619 -11.16 7.32 -34.71
CA GLN A 619 -11.39 8.12 -35.91
C GLN A 619 -11.71 9.57 -35.57
N ALA A 620 -11.34 10.49 -36.47
CA ALA A 620 -11.72 11.89 -36.41
C ALA A 620 -12.19 12.37 -37.80
N ALA A 621 -12.99 13.42 -37.80
CA ALA A 621 -13.24 14.27 -38.95
C ALA A 621 -12.44 15.56 -38.81
N ALA A 622 -11.98 16.11 -39.92
CA ALA A 622 -11.33 17.41 -40.01
C ALA A 622 -11.88 18.17 -41.20
N GLU A 623 -12.17 19.44 -41.00
CA GLU A 623 -12.44 20.41 -42.05
C GLU A 623 -11.34 21.47 -41.96
N LEU A 624 -10.42 21.45 -42.92
CA LEU A 624 -9.28 22.37 -42.97
C LEU A 624 -9.51 23.46 -44.04
N PRO A 625 -8.80 24.60 -43.96
CA PRO A 625 -8.96 25.69 -44.91
C PRO A 625 -8.73 25.24 -46.37
N GLY A 626 -9.57 25.73 -47.29
CA GLY A 626 -9.51 25.37 -48.71
C GLY A 626 -10.35 24.15 -49.09
N ASP A 627 -11.55 24.01 -48.48
CA ASP A 627 -12.54 22.95 -48.73
C ASP A 627 -12.03 21.50 -48.51
N TRP A 628 -10.96 21.35 -47.71
CA TRP A 628 -10.39 20.03 -47.45
C TRP A 628 -11.10 19.35 -46.29
N VAL A 629 -11.83 18.28 -46.59
CA VAL A 629 -12.49 17.42 -45.60
C VAL A 629 -11.80 16.07 -45.55
N SER A 630 -11.45 15.61 -44.36
CA SER A 630 -10.84 14.29 -44.15
C SER A 630 -11.49 13.58 -42.97
N MET A 631 -11.69 12.27 -43.10
CA MET A 631 -12.33 11.44 -42.07
C MET A 631 -11.62 10.10 -41.92
N GLY A 632 -11.60 9.56 -40.70
CA GLY A 632 -11.08 8.22 -40.40
C GLY A 632 -9.81 8.22 -39.55
N HIS A 633 -9.08 7.09 -39.57
CA HIS A 633 -7.95 6.84 -38.68
C HIS A 633 -6.71 7.71 -38.98
N SER A 634 -6.45 8.03 -40.25
CA SER A 634 -5.36 8.93 -40.63
C SER A 634 -5.59 10.34 -40.07
N THR A 635 -6.83 10.80 -40.12
CA THR A 635 -7.28 12.08 -39.53
C THR A 635 -7.13 12.09 -38.00
N GLN A 636 -7.32 10.94 -37.33
CA GLN A 636 -7.05 10.81 -35.89
C GLN A 636 -5.58 11.05 -35.54
N TRP A 637 -4.64 10.58 -36.36
CA TRP A 637 -3.20 10.86 -36.15
C TRP A 637 -2.87 12.33 -36.38
N LEU A 638 -3.50 12.97 -37.38
CA LEU A 638 -3.38 14.41 -37.58
C LEU A 638 -3.94 15.19 -36.39
N TRP A 639 -5.08 14.75 -35.84
CA TRP A 639 -5.68 15.31 -34.62
C TRP A 639 -4.72 15.20 -33.43
N TYR A 640 -4.14 14.03 -33.17
CA TYR A 640 -3.16 13.85 -32.10
C TYR A 640 -1.96 14.81 -32.26
N SER A 641 -1.42 14.93 -33.47
CA SER A 641 -0.30 15.83 -33.75
C SER A 641 -0.63 17.30 -33.48
N VAL A 642 -1.77 17.77 -33.99
CA VAL A 642 -2.22 19.17 -33.82
C VAL A 642 -2.54 19.48 -32.36
N TYR A 643 -3.23 18.58 -31.64
CA TYR A 643 -3.60 18.84 -30.25
C TYR A 643 -2.42 18.66 -29.28
N ALA A 644 -1.43 17.83 -29.60
CA ALA A 644 -0.16 17.82 -28.88
C ALA A 644 0.61 19.13 -29.08
N SER A 645 0.67 19.66 -30.31
CA SER A 645 1.36 20.93 -30.58
C SER A 645 0.67 22.12 -29.92
N LYS A 646 -0.67 22.10 -29.81
CA LYS A 646 -1.47 23.13 -29.11
C LYS A 646 -1.38 23.12 -27.58
N GLN A 647 -0.75 22.12 -26.97
CA GLN A 647 -0.52 22.15 -25.52
C GLN A 647 0.40 23.32 -25.15
N VAL A 648 0.05 24.03 -24.06
CA VAL A 648 0.68 25.30 -23.65
C VAL A 648 2.14 25.11 -23.24
N SER A 649 2.48 23.97 -22.65
CA SER A 649 3.83 23.67 -22.19
C SER A 649 4.35 22.34 -22.74
N TRP A 650 5.68 22.19 -22.79
CA TRP A 650 6.33 20.92 -23.10
C TRP A 650 5.94 19.81 -22.12
N ARG A 651 5.77 20.15 -20.83
CA ARG A 651 5.27 19.22 -19.80
C ARG A 651 3.90 18.67 -20.19
N THR A 652 2.93 19.54 -20.47
CA THR A 652 1.57 19.13 -20.87
C THR A 652 1.57 18.34 -22.18
N ARG A 653 2.44 18.71 -23.14
CA ARG A 653 2.59 17.96 -24.39
C ARG A 653 3.07 16.53 -24.15
N TYR A 654 4.12 16.37 -23.34
CA TYR A 654 4.67 15.06 -23.01
C TYR A 654 3.64 14.19 -22.26
N LEU A 655 2.97 14.75 -21.25
CA LEU A 655 1.97 14.02 -20.46
C LEU A 655 0.79 13.56 -21.32
N VAL A 656 0.25 14.43 -22.18
CA VAL A 656 -0.88 14.08 -23.07
C VAL A 656 -0.49 12.99 -24.08
N VAL A 657 0.69 13.11 -24.70
CA VAL A 657 1.19 12.07 -25.63
C VAL A 657 1.43 10.76 -24.88
N GLY A 658 2.02 10.83 -23.68
CA GLY A 658 2.19 9.69 -22.80
C GLY A 658 0.86 9.00 -22.46
N ASP A 659 -0.18 9.77 -22.13
CA ASP A 659 -1.52 9.26 -21.86
C ASP A 659 -2.17 8.57 -23.08
N TRP A 660 -1.95 9.09 -24.29
CA TRP A 660 -2.40 8.42 -25.51
C TRP A 660 -1.69 7.08 -25.76
N VAL A 661 -0.36 7.04 -25.53
CA VAL A 661 0.43 5.79 -25.63
C VAL A 661 -0.03 4.79 -24.57
N ARG A 662 -0.20 5.24 -23.32
CA ARG A 662 -0.70 4.41 -22.20
C ARG A 662 -2.07 3.82 -22.53
N ARG A 663 -3.00 4.65 -23.05
CA ARG A 663 -4.33 4.19 -23.51
C ARG A 663 -4.22 3.12 -24.58
N TYR A 664 -3.31 3.29 -25.54
CA TYR A 664 -3.12 2.33 -26.63
C TYR A 664 -2.59 0.98 -26.13
N ILE A 665 -1.65 0.98 -25.18
CA ILE A 665 -1.02 -0.24 -24.66
C ILE A 665 -1.90 -0.97 -23.63
N PHE A 666 -2.50 -0.22 -22.68
CA PHE A 666 -3.16 -0.79 -21.51
C PHE A 666 -4.69 -0.64 -21.51
N GLY A 667 -5.25 0.08 -22.49
CA GLY A 667 -6.64 0.50 -22.46
C GLY A 667 -6.88 1.70 -21.55
N ARG A 668 -8.16 2.05 -21.37
CA ARG A 668 -8.58 3.15 -20.48
C ARG A 668 -8.64 2.65 -19.03
N ASP A 669 -8.36 3.56 -18.10
CA ASP A 669 -8.54 3.31 -16.67
C ASP A 669 -10.03 3.35 -16.31
N SER A 670 -10.49 2.40 -15.50
CA SER A 670 -11.85 2.30 -14.98
C SER A 670 -11.90 2.43 -13.45
N SER A 671 -10.76 2.74 -12.82
CA SER A 671 -10.69 3.05 -11.39
C SER A 671 -11.50 4.32 -11.11
N ARG A 672 -12.43 4.22 -10.16
CA ARG A 672 -13.25 5.35 -9.73
C ARG A 672 -12.58 6.05 -8.54
N ILE A 673 -11.54 6.83 -8.84
CA ILE A 673 -10.79 7.67 -7.88
C ILE A 673 -11.39 9.06 -7.73
#